data_AF-A0A8S1DSG4-F1
#
_entry.id   AF-A0A8S1DSG4-F1
#
_cell.length_a   1.000
_cell.length_b   1.000
_cell.length_c   1.000
_cell.angle_alpha   90.00
_cell.angle_beta   90.00
_cell.angle_gamma   90.00
#
_symmetry.space_group_name_H-M   'P 1'
#
loop_
_entity.id
_entity.type
_entity.pdbx_description
1 polymer ?
#
loop_
_entity_poly.entity_id
_entity_poly.type
_entity_poly.pdbx_seq_one_letter_code
_entity_poly.pdbx_strand_id
1 'polypeptide(L)'
;MQVCFDSRWMIKGCIIQDYLLEQSRITSQGRDERNYHVFYQLVAAAKASKELGQQLRVSASSSFAYLNEAGRLEGAEEVRRFDALRLAFNVLQIASEMSDGLFAVLAALLWLGNLEFEDVDGERCALAAADAPTLDTVAALLGLQPEQLKAVLLLRQINVRGNITEIPLKLHEARENRHAMAKALYSRTFAWLVNHINTCTNPGQDSTRFLGVLDIFGFENFVCNSFEQLCINYTNEKLHKFFNHYVFALEQEIYRQEEINFAHIQFTDNTSCLELIEKPPRCILKLLTEQCHMPKGSDVAYLTNLHSEFEVHPHFVKGDDRRKWETEFGVLHYAGAVTYSVHGFVDKNRDVQQDVLFDLMSRASNAFTVELTNFQDLLGGGARVSRASFGSAAATLARPGTGKGKPTVSDAFRHQLQSLVDVLQATNPWYVRCIKPNMEKAAGRYDDRLVLDQLKYLGMLEIIKIRKEGFPVHVPLNDFVQRYACLLSPRRNPLWLQLNPLEAVSLIIGPLDVPSSEWQVGKTKLFLRRCVHEPLEERRSQVVQHQALVIQRSWKRYKAAKEYARVRQAALTIQHGYRGWKQRIIFLRQRRAAVVIQSHLRGVFAREVASALREMRRVEQEMLKRERLEEERRALEADEARQLQESLEESERLAQEEIAQLSQLTEQLSGKLEAGAQTDSVDLDNLFAFLSDVQVKNSVIDEIGAQMSGLCDDLDLELETVLQEALRGAAPAPPLRHRGAAHAC
;
A
#
# COMPACT_ATOMS: atom_id res chain seq x y z
N MET A 1 -11.51 18.14 4.54
CA MET A 1 -11.03 16.74 4.51
C MET A 1 -9.69 16.65 5.23
N GLN A 2 -9.41 15.54 5.93
CA GLN A 2 -8.14 15.25 6.60
C GLN A 2 -7.71 13.81 6.24
N VAL A 3 -6.59 13.65 5.54
CA VAL A 3 -6.03 12.33 5.18
C VAL A 3 -5.05 11.92 6.26
N CYS A 4 -5.35 10.86 7.01
CA CYS A 4 -4.55 10.39 8.14
C CYS A 4 -3.45 9.41 7.68
N PHE A 5 -2.26 9.50 8.28
CA PHE A 5 -1.11 8.64 7.96
C PHE A 5 -0.69 7.73 9.12
N ASP A 6 -0.04 6.61 8.78
CA ASP A 6 0.62 5.72 9.73
C ASP A 6 2.08 6.14 10.02
N SER A 7 2.76 5.40 10.90
CA SER A 7 4.17 5.66 11.28
C SER A 7 5.19 5.45 10.15
N ARG A 8 4.76 4.90 9.01
CA ARG A 8 5.57 4.66 7.79
C ARG A 8 5.22 5.63 6.67
N TRP A 9 4.36 6.63 6.93
CA TRP A 9 3.82 7.59 5.97
C TRP A 9 2.89 6.98 4.90
N MET A 10 2.29 5.81 5.17
CA MET A 10 1.22 5.25 4.36
C MET A 10 -0.12 5.86 4.75
N ILE A 11 -1.04 6.02 3.79
CA ILE A 11 -2.42 6.44 4.09
C ILE A 11 -3.07 5.37 4.97
N LYS A 12 -3.63 5.82 6.11
CA LYS A 12 -4.27 5.00 7.14
C LYS A 12 -5.79 5.09 7.08
N GLY A 13 -6.31 6.27 6.73
CA GLY A 13 -7.74 6.58 6.70
C GLY A 13 -7.99 8.05 6.33
N CYS A 14 -9.25 8.46 6.34
CA CYS A 14 -9.67 9.82 6.01
C CYS A 14 -10.85 10.27 6.89
N ILE A 15 -10.85 11.54 7.29
CA ILE A 15 -11.97 12.21 7.95
C ILE A 15 -12.49 13.33 7.04
N ILE A 16 -13.79 13.36 6.80
CA ILE A 16 -14.53 14.43 6.14
C ILE A 16 -15.28 15.22 7.21
N GLN A 17 -15.16 16.54 7.13
CA GLN A 17 -15.96 17.48 7.93
C GLN A 17 -16.52 18.48 6.94
N ASP A 18 -17.85 18.59 6.93
CA ASP A 18 -18.61 19.57 6.17
C ASP A 18 -18.79 20.86 6.98
N TYR A 19 -19.08 21.95 6.27
CA TYR A 19 -19.37 23.26 6.84
C TYR A 19 -20.49 23.89 6.01
N LEU A 20 -21.56 24.35 6.68
CA LEU A 20 -22.69 25.08 6.08
C LEU A 20 -23.28 24.46 4.79
N LEU A 21 -24.12 23.44 4.95
CA LEU A 21 -25.00 22.99 3.86
C LEU A 21 -26.00 24.10 3.50
N GLU A 22 -26.07 24.48 2.22
CA GLU A 22 -27.01 25.49 1.71
C GLU A 22 -28.44 24.90 1.62
N GLN A 23 -29.15 24.89 2.75
CA GLN A 23 -30.46 24.23 2.84
C GLN A 23 -31.56 24.95 2.05
N SER A 24 -31.47 26.27 1.85
CA SER A 24 -32.48 27.02 1.08
C SER A 24 -32.58 26.58 -0.38
N ARG A 25 -31.47 26.15 -0.99
CA ARG A 25 -31.40 25.60 -2.36
C ARG A 25 -32.39 24.45 -2.61
N ILE A 26 -32.80 23.74 -1.56
CA ILE A 26 -33.82 22.68 -1.62
C ILE A 26 -35.19 23.26 -2.01
N THR A 27 -35.56 24.39 -1.40
CA THR A 27 -36.92 24.97 -1.46
C THR A 27 -37.05 26.14 -2.43
N SER A 28 -35.93 26.79 -2.76
CA SER A 28 -35.89 27.94 -3.68
C SER A 28 -34.53 27.98 -4.39
N GLN A 29 -34.50 28.34 -5.68
CA GLN A 29 -33.28 28.42 -6.47
C GLN A 29 -33.19 29.78 -7.19
N GLY A 30 -31.96 30.24 -7.48
CA GLY A 30 -31.76 31.37 -8.37
C GLY A 30 -32.26 31.09 -9.80
N ARG A 31 -32.58 32.16 -10.55
CA ARG A 31 -33.22 32.09 -11.88
C ARG A 31 -32.54 31.12 -12.86
N ASP A 32 -31.20 31.14 -12.88
CA ASP A 32 -30.36 30.35 -13.78
C ASP A 32 -29.57 29.25 -13.03
N GLU A 33 -29.99 28.92 -11.81
CA GLU A 33 -29.39 27.90 -10.96
C GLU A 33 -30.13 26.55 -11.02
N ARG A 34 -29.70 25.58 -10.21
CA ARG A 34 -30.37 24.29 -10.02
C ARG A 34 -30.42 23.91 -8.54
N ASN A 35 -31.30 22.97 -8.22
CA ASN A 35 -31.30 22.25 -6.95
C ASN A 35 -30.10 21.26 -6.91
N TYR A 36 -29.93 20.49 -5.82
CA TYR A 36 -28.89 19.48 -5.71
C TYR A 36 -28.98 18.40 -6.80
N HIS A 37 -27.82 18.01 -7.36
CA HIS A 37 -27.75 17.13 -8.54
C HIS A 37 -28.46 15.78 -8.35
N VAL A 38 -28.48 15.24 -7.12
CA VAL A 38 -29.08 13.95 -6.80
C VAL A 38 -30.57 13.88 -7.18
N PHE A 39 -31.32 14.99 -7.08
CA PHE A 39 -32.75 15.01 -7.44
C PHE A 39 -32.96 14.83 -8.95
N TYR A 40 -32.20 15.54 -9.78
CA TYR A 40 -32.27 15.40 -11.25
C TYR A 40 -31.80 14.03 -11.72
N GLN A 41 -30.79 13.46 -11.05
CA GLN A 41 -30.26 12.13 -11.31
C GLN A 41 -31.28 11.04 -10.93
N LEU A 42 -31.95 11.19 -9.78
CA LEU A 42 -33.02 10.30 -9.33
C LEU A 42 -34.21 10.30 -10.31
N VAL A 43 -34.66 11.47 -10.73
CA VAL A 43 -35.76 11.63 -11.71
C VAL A 43 -35.37 11.05 -13.08
N ALA A 44 -34.16 11.32 -13.57
CA ALA A 44 -33.68 10.75 -14.83
C ALA A 44 -33.60 9.21 -14.79
N ALA A 45 -33.12 8.64 -13.68
CA ALA A 45 -33.04 7.19 -13.49
C ALA A 45 -34.43 6.54 -13.32
N ALA A 46 -35.34 7.16 -12.59
CA ALA A 46 -36.73 6.72 -12.45
C ALA A 46 -37.50 6.76 -13.78
N LYS A 47 -37.20 7.74 -14.65
CA LYS A 47 -37.74 7.83 -16.01
C LYS A 47 -37.17 6.75 -16.94
N ALA A 48 -35.92 6.35 -16.74
CA ALA A 48 -35.25 5.30 -17.52
C ALA A 48 -35.64 3.87 -17.08
N SER A 49 -35.77 3.63 -15.77
CA SER A 49 -36.18 2.33 -15.20
C SER A 49 -37.58 2.42 -14.58
N LYS A 50 -38.57 1.83 -15.28
CA LYS A 50 -39.96 1.79 -14.81
C LYS A 50 -40.13 1.15 -13.43
N GLU A 51 -39.30 0.16 -13.10
CA GLU A 51 -39.30 -0.50 -11.79
C GLU A 51 -38.91 0.49 -10.68
N LEU A 52 -37.80 1.21 -10.85
CA LEU A 52 -37.35 2.23 -9.91
C LEU A 52 -38.36 3.38 -9.78
N GLY A 53 -38.94 3.81 -10.91
CA GLY A 53 -39.98 4.84 -10.93
C GLY A 53 -41.27 4.42 -10.21
N GLN A 54 -41.65 3.14 -10.28
CA GLN A 54 -42.78 2.58 -9.52
C GLN A 54 -42.46 2.44 -8.03
N GLN A 55 -41.29 1.94 -7.67
CA GLN A 55 -40.84 1.77 -6.28
C GLN A 55 -40.79 3.11 -5.54
N LEU A 56 -40.15 4.13 -6.13
CA LEU A 56 -40.00 5.46 -5.54
C LEU A 56 -41.20 6.39 -5.82
N ARG A 57 -42.19 5.93 -6.59
CA ARG A 57 -43.34 6.72 -7.06
C ARG A 57 -42.94 8.05 -7.71
N VAL A 58 -41.83 8.11 -8.44
CA VAL A 58 -41.29 9.34 -9.04
C VAL A 58 -41.86 9.56 -10.45
N SER A 59 -42.27 10.80 -10.75
CA SER A 59 -42.80 11.22 -12.06
C SER A 59 -41.81 12.13 -12.82
N ALA A 60 -42.26 12.87 -13.84
CA ALA A 60 -41.39 13.71 -14.68
C ALA A 60 -40.85 14.93 -13.92
N SER A 61 -39.71 15.51 -14.35
CA SER A 61 -39.09 16.63 -13.59
C SER A 61 -39.98 17.89 -13.52
N SER A 62 -40.92 18.05 -14.45
CA SER A 62 -41.90 19.14 -14.48
C SER A 62 -43.00 19.03 -13.42
N SER A 63 -43.13 17.87 -12.77
CA SER A 63 -44.19 17.57 -11.80
C SER A 63 -43.82 17.94 -10.36
N PHE A 64 -42.66 18.55 -10.11
CA PHE A 64 -42.13 18.80 -8.77
C PHE A 64 -41.78 20.27 -8.56
N ALA A 65 -42.47 20.94 -7.62
CA ALA A 65 -42.31 22.38 -7.37
C ALA A 65 -40.89 22.78 -6.90
N TYR A 66 -40.13 21.85 -6.29
CA TYR A 66 -38.73 22.05 -5.91
C TYR A 66 -37.72 21.86 -7.06
N LEU A 67 -38.16 21.58 -8.29
CA LEU A 67 -37.31 21.45 -9.48
C LEU A 67 -37.68 22.49 -10.55
N ASN A 68 -36.75 23.41 -10.81
CA ASN A 68 -36.93 24.47 -11.78
C ASN A 68 -36.68 24.01 -13.24
N GLU A 69 -37.29 24.72 -14.20
CA GLU A 69 -37.18 24.38 -15.64
C GLU A 69 -35.75 24.51 -16.19
N ALA A 70 -34.95 25.42 -15.63
CA ALA A 70 -33.52 25.57 -15.93
C ALA A 70 -32.70 24.29 -15.66
N GLY A 71 -33.24 23.36 -14.87
CA GLY A 71 -32.62 22.09 -14.54
C GLY A 71 -32.91 20.90 -15.45
N ARG A 72 -33.64 21.07 -16.56
CA ARG A 72 -34.10 19.99 -17.48
C ARG A 72 -33.00 19.26 -18.28
N LEU A 73 -31.95 18.79 -17.62
CA LEU A 73 -31.00 17.81 -18.17
C LEU A 73 -31.52 16.37 -18.01
N GLU A 74 -32.74 16.08 -18.50
CA GLU A 74 -33.31 14.71 -18.54
C GLU A 74 -32.63 13.86 -19.65
N GLY A 75 -31.31 13.71 -19.56
CA GLY A 75 -30.46 13.05 -20.55
C GLY A 75 -29.64 11.90 -19.99
N ALA A 76 -29.06 11.10 -20.89
CA ALA A 76 -28.31 9.89 -20.54
C ALA A 76 -27.07 10.13 -19.64
N GLU A 77 -26.59 11.37 -19.49
CA GLU A 77 -25.52 11.69 -18.54
C GLU A 77 -25.95 11.64 -17.07
N GLU A 78 -27.11 12.21 -16.72
CA GLU A 78 -27.56 12.21 -15.32
C GLU A 78 -27.94 10.78 -14.88
N VAL A 79 -28.41 9.93 -15.80
CA VAL A 79 -28.57 8.47 -15.56
C VAL A 79 -27.23 7.81 -15.25
N ARG A 80 -26.19 8.01 -16.07
CA ARG A 80 -24.84 7.48 -15.82
C ARG A 80 -24.24 7.99 -14.50
N ARG A 81 -24.55 9.23 -14.10
CA ARG A 81 -24.13 9.78 -12.79
C ARG A 81 -24.90 9.14 -11.64
N PHE A 82 -26.18 8.80 -11.81
CA PHE A 82 -26.93 8.01 -10.84
C PHE A 82 -26.36 6.59 -10.69
N ASP A 83 -26.01 5.91 -11.80
CA ASP A 83 -25.36 4.61 -11.76
C ASP A 83 -23.99 4.69 -11.03
N ALA A 84 -23.21 5.74 -11.30
CA ALA A 84 -21.97 6.01 -10.58
C ALA A 84 -22.17 6.27 -9.08
N LEU A 85 -23.26 6.94 -8.70
CA LEU A 85 -23.64 7.15 -7.29
C LEU A 85 -24.01 5.82 -6.59
N ARG A 86 -24.78 4.95 -7.25
CA ARG A 86 -25.09 3.59 -6.72
C ARG A 86 -23.82 2.75 -6.59
N LEU A 87 -22.90 2.82 -7.56
CA LEU A 87 -21.59 2.17 -7.46
C LEU A 87 -20.75 2.74 -6.29
N ALA A 88 -20.78 4.05 -6.04
CA ALA A 88 -20.12 4.65 -4.89
C ALA A 88 -20.71 4.18 -3.54
N PHE A 89 -22.04 4.05 -3.44
CA PHE A 89 -22.69 3.49 -2.25
C PHE A 89 -22.27 2.03 -1.98
N ASN A 90 -22.16 1.20 -3.03
CA ASN A 90 -21.63 -0.16 -2.91
C ASN A 90 -20.16 -0.19 -2.43
N VAL A 91 -19.32 0.74 -2.91
CA VAL A 91 -17.91 0.88 -2.47
C VAL A 91 -17.84 1.33 -1.00
N LEU A 92 -18.76 2.20 -0.56
CA LEU A 92 -18.91 2.65 0.83
C LEU A 92 -19.61 1.62 1.73
N GLN A 93 -19.92 0.42 1.22
CA GLN A 93 -20.58 -0.68 1.95
C GLN A 93 -21.92 -0.28 2.59
N ILE A 94 -22.66 0.65 1.96
CA ILE A 94 -24.03 0.97 2.34
C ILE A 94 -24.92 -0.23 1.97
N ALA A 95 -25.68 -0.75 2.93
CA ALA A 95 -26.62 -1.85 2.68
C ALA A 95 -27.79 -1.39 1.78
N SER A 96 -28.30 -2.26 0.91
CA SER A 96 -29.33 -1.90 -0.09
C SER A 96 -30.53 -1.20 0.56
N GLU A 97 -31.10 -1.82 1.60
CA GLU A 97 -32.23 -1.28 2.38
C GLU A 97 -32.01 0.18 2.83
N MET A 98 -30.80 0.53 3.28
CA MET A 98 -30.49 1.90 3.69
C MET A 98 -30.33 2.84 2.49
N SER A 99 -29.79 2.36 1.36
CA SER A 99 -29.71 3.14 0.12
C SER A 99 -31.08 3.36 -0.53
N ASP A 100 -31.93 2.35 -0.53
CA ASP A 100 -33.29 2.38 -1.08
C ASP A 100 -34.18 3.26 -0.19
N GLY A 101 -34.02 3.18 1.14
CA GLY A 101 -34.63 4.10 2.10
C GLY A 101 -34.17 5.56 1.95
N LEU A 102 -32.88 5.79 1.67
CA LEU A 102 -32.32 7.12 1.35
C LEU A 102 -32.95 7.67 0.06
N PHE A 103 -33.04 6.88 -1.00
CA PHE A 103 -33.70 7.29 -2.24
C PHE A 103 -35.20 7.53 -2.05
N ALA A 104 -35.87 6.79 -1.17
CA ALA A 104 -37.26 7.03 -0.78
C ALA A 104 -37.44 8.37 -0.03
N VAL A 105 -36.54 8.74 0.89
CA VAL A 105 -36.54 10.07 1.52
C VAL A 105 -36.32 11.18 0.49
N LEU A 106 -35.39 11.00 -0.46
CA LEU A 106 -35.17 11.99 -1.53
C LEU A 106 -36.38 12.13 -2.47
N ALA A 107 -37.10 11.04 -2.76
CA ALA A 107 -38.37 11.10 -3.50
C ALA A 107 -39.49 11.77 -2.67
N ALA A 108 -39.57 11.49 -1.38
CA ALA A 108 -40.52 12.10 -0.46
C ALA A 108 -40.33 13.62 -0.34
N LEU A 109 -39.08 14.11 -0.36
CA LEU A 109 -38.77 15.55 -0.40
C LEU A 109 -39.36 16.26 -1.61
N LEU A 110 -39.30 15.63 -2.80
CA LEU A 110 -39.86 16.19 -4.03
C LEU A 110 -41.38 16.27 -3.97
N TRP A 111 -42.04 15.22 -3.49
CA TRP A 111 -43.50 15.20 -3.29
C TRP A 111 -43.96 16.15 -2.17
N LEU A 112 -43.20 16.28 -1.08
CA LEU A 112 -43.46 17.22 0.02
C LEU A 112 -43.50 18.68 -0.47
N GLY A 113 -42.74 19.03 -1.50
CA GLY A 113 -42.76 20.36 -2.13
C GLY A 113 -44.04 20.67 -2.91
N ASN A 114 -44.80 19.66 -3.33
CA ASN A 114 -46.02 19.83 -4.12
C ASN A 114 -47.25 20.13 -3.26
N LEU A 115 -47.25 19.74 -1.98
CA LEU A 115 -48.40 19.91 -1.08
C LEU A 115 -48.77 21.39 -0.94
N GLU A 116 -49.93 21.80 -1.45
CA GLU A 116 -50.47 23.13 -1.24
C GLU A 116 -51.56 23.17 -0.15
N PHE A 117 -51.77 24.37 0.36
CA PHE A 117 -52.63 24.62 1.50
C PHE A 117 -53.69 25.66 1.17
N GLU A 118 -54.89 25.47 1.72
CA GLU A 118 -56.04 26.36 1.61
C GLU A 118 -56.25 27.09 2.95
N ASP A 119 -56.64 28.37 2.91
CA ASP A 119 -56.95 29.14 4.12
C ASP A 119 -58.39 28.88 4.56
N VAL A 120 -58.59 28.67 5.86
CA VAL A 120 -59.87 28.39 6.49
C VAL A 120 -60.10 29.43 7.59
N ASP A 121 -61.00 30.36 7.29
CA ASP A 121 -61.42 31.48 8.14
C ASP A 121 -60.29 32.43 8.60
N GLY A 122 -59.09 32.37 7.99
CA GLY A 122 -57.93 33.22 8.33
C GLY A 122 -57.21 32.85 9.63
N GLU A 123 -57.70 31.83 10.35
CA GLU A 123 -57.12 31.31 11.59
C GLU A 123 -56.49 29.93 11.45
N ARG A 124 -56.87 29.15 10.44
CA ARG A 124 -56.47 27.75 10.26
C ARG A 124 -56.16 27.49 8.79
N CYS A 125 -55.29 26.54 8.50
CA CYS A 125 -55.12 26.00 7.16
C CYS A 125 -55.71 24.59 7.05
N ALA A 126 -56.10 24.23 5.83
CA ALA A 126 -56.33 22.86 5.41
C ALA A 126 -55.31 22.46 4.34
N LEU A 127 -55.03 21.15 4.21
CA LEU A 127 -54.39 20.62 3.01
C LEU A 127 -55.38 20.70 1.85
N ALA A 128 -54.91 21.14 0.67
CA ALA A 128 -55.76 21.23 -0.51
C ALA A 128 -56.40 19.88 -0.86
N ALA A 129 -57.66 19.90 -1.32
CA ALA A 129 -58.43 18.66 -1.52
C ALA A 129 -57.81 17.71 -2.57
N ALA A 130 -57.04 18.27 -3.52
CA ALA A 130 -56.33 17.50 -4.55
C ALA A 130 -55.06 16.80 -4.03
N ASP A 131 -54.50 17.21 -2.89
CA ASP A 131 -53.19 16.77 -2.38
C ASP A 131 -53.23 15.62 -1.38
N ALA A 132 -54.41 15.07 -1.06
CA ALA A 132 -54.52 13.82 -0.30
C ALA A 132 -53.66 12.66 -0.87
N PRO A 133 -53.71 12.30 -2.17
CA PRO A 133 -52.84 11.25 -2.73
C PRO A 133 -51.35 11.64 -2.76
N THR A 134 -51.04 12.95 -2.79
CA THR A 134 -49.67 13.46 -2.65
C THR A 134 -49.15 13.19 -1.24
N LEU A 135 -49.97 13.48 -0.21
CA LEU A 135 -49.65 13.20 1.19
C LEU A 135 -49.50 11.70 1.46
N ASP A 136 -50.40 10.86 0.95
CA ASP A 136 -50.32 9.39 1.06
C ASP A 136 -49.04 8.84 0.43
N THR A 137 -48.52 9.52 -0.59
CA THR A 137 -47.26 9.18 -1.25
C THR A 137 -46.04 9.59 -0.42
N VAL A 138 -46.03 10.79 0.17
CA VAL A 138 -44.98 11.18 1.13
C VAL A 138 -44.99 10.26 2.36
N ALA A 139 -46.16 9.96 2.91
CA ALA A 139 -46.34 9.08 4.07
C ALA A 139 -45.82 7.67 3.77
N ALA A 140 -46.18 7.07 2.63
CA ALA A 140 -45.72 5.74 2.23
C ALA A 140 -44.20 5.68 2.01
N LEU A 141 -43.57 6.70 1.42
CA LEU A 141 -42.13 6.74 1.17
C LEU A 141 -41.32 6.93 2.46
N LEU A 142 -41.80 7.78 3.39
CA LEU A 142 -41.18 7.96 4.70
C LEU A 142 -41.50 6.81 5.68
N GLY A 143 -42.51 5.98 5.40
CA GLY A 143 -42.97 4.92 6.31
C GLY A 143 -43.81 5.42 7.48
N LEU A 144 -44.58 6.50 7.29
CA LEU A 144 -45.39 7.19 8.31
C LEU A 144 -46.89 6.99 8.08
N GLN A 145 -47.70 7.29 9.11
CA GLN A 145 -49.17 7.32 8.98
C GLN A 145 -49.62 8.66 8.37
N PRO A 146 -50.47 8.69 7.32
CA PRO A 146 -50.90 9.92 6.65
C PRO A 146 -51.56 10.94 7.61
N GLU A 147 -52.43 10.48 8.51
CA GLU A 147 -53.14 11.31 9.48
C GLU A 147 -52.19 12.01 10.45
N GLN A 148 -51.13 11.34 10.87
CA GLN A 148 -50.11 11.90 11.78
C GLN A 148 -49.22 12.90 11.04
N LEU A 149 -48.85 12.60 9.78
CA LEU A 149 -48.13 13.55 8.93
C LEU A 149 -48.99 14.80 8.64
N LYS A 150 -50.30 14.63 8.42
CA LYS A 150 -51.26 15.74 8.26
C LYS A 150 -51.34 16.62 9.51
N ALA A 151 -51.35 16.02 10.71
CA ALA A 151 -51.31 16.76 11.97
C ALA A 151 -50.02 17.60 12.07
N VAL A 152 -48.85 17.01 11.80
CA VAL A 152 -47.54 17.72 11.83
C VAL A 152 -47.48 18.86 10.80
N LEU A 153 -48.13 18.72 9.65
CA LEU A 153 -48.16 19.76 8.60
C LEU A 153 -49.07 20.96 8.96
N LEU A 154 -50.18 20.73 9.67
CA LEU A 154 -51.24 21.73 9.91
C LEU A 154 -51.30 22.28 11.35
N LEU A 155 -50.68 21.60 12.32
CA LEU A 155 -50.71 21.94 13.75
C LEU A 155 -49.29 22.12 14.30
N ARG A 156 -49.08 23.17 15.10
CA ARG A 156 -47.90 23.27 15.99
C ARG A 156 -48.28 22.78 17.39
N GLN A 157 -47.42 21.96 17.97
CA GLN A 157 -47.49 21.62 19.39
C GLN A 157 -46.63 22.60 20.20
N ILE A 158 -47.24 23.31 21.16
CA ILE A 158 -46.51 24.16 22.10
C ILE A 158 -46.61 23.55 23.50
N ASN A 159 -45.47 23.23 24.09
CA ASN A 159 -45.37 22.81 25.48
C ASN A 159 -45.33 24.05 26.40
N VAL A 160 -46.43 24.31 27.10
CA VAL A 160 -46.54 25.38 28.09
C VAL A 160 -46.55 24.77 29.49
N ARG A 161 -45.41 24.85 30.18
CA ARG A 161 -45.21 24.39 31.57
C ARG A 161 -45.54 22.89 31.80
N GLY A 162 -45.35 22.05 30.79
CA GLY A 162 -45.64 20.61 30.83
C GLY A 162 -46.92 20.20 30.11
N ASN A 163 -47.83 21.14 29.85
CA ASN A 163 -49.02 20.88 29.05
C ASN A 163 -48.70 21.08 27.57
N ILE A 164 -48.89 20.04 26.76
CA ILE A 164 -48.82 20.15 25.30
C ILE A 164 -50.15 20.72 24.81
N THR A 165 -50.10 21.81 24.06
CA THR A 165 -51.26 22.46 23.44
C THR A 165 -51.07 22.47 21.92
N GLU A 166 -52.07 21.98 21.19
CA GLU A 166 -52.06 21.99 19.72
C GLU A 166 -52.75 23.25 19.23
N ILE A 167 -52.05 24.01 18.38
CA ILE A 167 -52.52 25.28 17.82
C ILE A 167 -52.44 25.15 16.29
N PRO A 168 -53.54 25.41 15.56
CA PRO A 168 -53.50 25.46 14.09
C PRO A 168 -52.45 26.44 13.57
N LEU A 169 -51.82 26.05 12.47
CA LEU A 169 -50.98 26.92 11.66
C LEU A 169 -51.85 27.73 10.71
N LYS A 170 -51.48 28.98 10.47
CA LYS A 170 -52.04 29.80 9.38
C LYS A 170 -51.42 29.41 8.04
N LEU A 171 -52.07 29.77 6.93
CA LEU A 171 -51.63 29.46 5.56
C LEU A 171 -50.13 29.68 5.31
N HIS A 172 -49.58 30.84 5.70
CA HIS A 172 -48.16 31.13 5.54
C HIS A 172 -47.28 30.29 6.48
N GLU A 173 -47.67 30.11 7.74
CA GLU A 173 -46.94 29.30 8.71
C GLU A 173 -46.85 27.83 8.24
N ALA A 174 -47.90 27.29 7.64
CA ALA A 174 -47.92 25.92 7.09
C ALA A 174 -47.03 25.76 5.84
N ARG A 175 -46.98 26.77 4.95
CA ARG A 175 -46.03 26.79 3.82
C ARG A 175 -44.58 26.82 4.29
N GLU A 176 -44.25 27.62 5.29
CA GLU A 176 -42.90 27.60 5.90
C GLU A 176 -42.63 26.32 6.69
N ASN A 177 -43.65 25.73 7.33
CA ASN A 177 -43.54 24.43 8.00
C ASN A 177 -43.14 23.33 7.00
N ARG A 178 -43.83 23.22 5.86
CA ARG A 178 -43.48 22.35 4.72
C ARG A 178 -42.03 22.56 4.27
N HIS A 179 -41.59 23.82 4.15
CA HIS A 179 -40.23 24.16 3.75
C HIS A 179 -39.18 23.81 4.83
N ALA A 180 -39.48 24.00 6.12
CA ALA A 180 -38.63 23.61 7.24
C ALA A 180 -38.48 22.09 7.35
N MET A 181 -39.57 21.33 7.20
CA MET A 181 -39.55 19.86 7.15
C MET A 181 -38.66 19.33 6.02
N ALA A 182 -38.77 19.91 4.81
CA ALA A 182 -37.93 19.54 3.67
C ALA A 182 -36.43 19.82 3.91
N LYS A 183 -36.12 21.01 4.44
CA LYS A 183 -34.75 21.41 4.82
C LYS A 183 -34.16 20.46 5.88
N ALA A 184 -34.93 20.17 6.93
CA ALA A 184 -34.53 19.28 8.02
C ALA A 184 -34.21 17.86 7.52
N LEU A 185 -35.14 17.22 6.79
CA LEU A 185 -34.98 15.85 6.28
C LEU A 185 -33.73 15.69 5.40
N TYR A 186 -33.49 16.61 4.46
CA TYR A 186 -32.28 16.59 3.63
C TYR A 186 -31.01 16.83 4.44
N SER A 187 -31.04 17.78 5.39
CA SER A 187 -29.91 18.10 6.26
C SER A 187 -29.49 16.91 7.14
N ARG A 188 -30.45 16.14 7.68
CA ARG A 188 -30.14 14.88 8.40
C ARG A 188 -29.65 13.78 7.45
N THR A 189 -30.23 13.66 6.25
CA THR A 189 -29.78 12.71 5.22
C THR A 189 -28.32 12.94 4.83
N PHE A 190 -27.92 14.21 4.68
CA PHE A 190 -26.54 14.59 4.39
C PHE A 190 -25.60 14.32 5.58
N ALA A 191 -25.99 14.69 6.79
CA ALA A 191 -25.21 14.44 8.01
C ALA A 191 -25.02 12.94 8.29
N TRP A 192 -26.04 12.11 8.04
CA TRP A 192 -25.93 10.65 8.08
C TRP A 192 -24.89 10.15 7.08
N LEU A 193 -24.95 10.62 5.83
CA LEU A 193 -24.02 10.19 4.77
C LEU A 193 -22.56 10.56 5.10
N VAL A 194 -22.30 11.77 5.60
CA VAL A 194 -20.96 12.19 6.06
C VAL A 194 -20.49 11.31 7.22
N ASN A 195 -21.37 10.98 8.18
CA ASN A 195 -21.03 10.10 9.31
C ASN A 195 -20.74 8.64 8.87
N HIS A 196 -21.52 8.09 7.94
CA HIS A 196 -21.28 6.76 7.38
C HIS A 196 -19.96 6.71 6.61
N ILE A 197 -19.70 7.71 5.75
CA ILE A 197 -18.40 7.83 5.05
C ILE A 197 -17.26 7.86 6.07
N ASN A 198 -17.34 8.70 7.11
CA ASN A 198 -16.30 8.77 8.15
C ASN A 198 -16.06 7.45 8.87
N THR A 199 -17.14 6.70 9.17
CA THR A 199 -17.05 5.40 9.83
C THR A 199 -16.40 4.35 8.92
N CYS A 200 -16.66 4.41 7.61
CA CYS A 200 -16.02 3.59 6.59
C CYS A 200 -14.54 3.97 6.37
N THR A 201 -14.22 5.28 6.28
CA THR A 201 -12.88 5.76 5.89
C THR A 201 -11.92 5.98 7.05
N ASN A 202 -12.38 6.10 8.30
CA ASN A 202 -11.53 6.11 9.49
C ASN A 202 -12.25 5.45 10.69
N PRO A 203 -12.21 4.11 10.81
CA PRO A 203 -12.89 3.38 11.89
C PRO A 203 -12.19 3.58 13.25
N GLY A 204 -12.43 4.73 13.87
CA GLY A 204 -12.12 5.02 15.27
C GLY A 204 -10.64 5.15 15.63
N GLN A 205 -9.78 5.64 14.72
CA GLN A 205 -8.35 5.78 15.02
C GLN A 205 -7.73 7.13 14.64
N ASP A 206 -7.88 8.11 15.52
CA ASP A 206 -7.17 9.40 15.47
C ASP A 206 -5.68 9.21 15.15
N SER A 207 -5.17 10.04 14.24
CA SER A 207 -3.73 10.14 13.96
C SER A 207 -3.28 11.57 14.16
N THR A 208 -2.23 11.77 14.95
CA THR A 208 -1.57 13.07 15.12
C THR A 208 -0.83 13.53 13.86
N ARG A 209 -0.88 12.75 12.77
CA ARG A 209 -0.29 13.07 11.47
C ARG A 209 -1.36 12.94 10.38
N PHE A 210 -1.81 14.09 9.88
CA PHE A 210 -2.76 14.17 8.77
C PHE A 210 -2.33 15.25 7.76
N LEU A 211 -2.79 15.12 6.52
CA LEU A 211 -2.79 16.19 5.53
C LEU A 211 -4.20 16.79 5.46
N GLY A 212 -4.34 18.04 5.89
CA GLY A 212 -5.58 18.79 5.75
C GLY A 212 -5.74 19.29 4.31
N VAL A 213 -6.88 18.97 3.70
CA VAL A 213 -7.35 19.58 2.45
C VAL A 213 -8.65 20.30 2.78
N LEU A 214 -8.57 21.63 2.83
CA LEU A 214 -9.72 22.51 3.02
C LEU A 214 -10.22 22.96 1.66
N ASP A 215 -11.45 22.55 1.32
CA ASP A 215 -12.19 23.03 0.17
C ASP A 215 -13.43 23.78 0.71
N ILE A 216 -13.74 24.92 0.10
CA ILE A 216 -14.73 25.90 0.59
C ILE A 216 -15.33 26.68 -0.57
N PHE A 217 -16.54 27.19 -0.36
CA PHE A 217 -17.12 28.23 -1.21
C PHE A 217 -16.17 29.45 -1.27
N GLY A 218 -15.92 29.93 -2.49
CA GLY A 218 -15.20 31.19 -2.70
C GLY A 218 -16.02 32.40 -2.24
N PHE A 219 -15.46 33.59 -2.43
CA PHE A 219 -16.21 34.83 -2.18
C PHE A 219 -17.35 34.98 -3.20
N GLU A 220 -18.58 35.20 -2.72
CA GLU A 220 -19.78 35.28 -3.55
C GLU A 220 -20.40 36.69 -3.52
N ASN A 221 -20.76 37.21 -4.69
CA ASN A 221 -21.53 38.44 -4.82
C ASN A 221 -22.48 38.31 -6.01
N PHE A 222 -23.74 38.01 -5.71
CA PHE A 222 -24.84 37.88 -6.66
C PHE A 222 -25.71 39.15 -6.67
N VAL A 223 -26.69 39.20 -7.58
CA VAL A 223 -27.67 40.31 -7.66
C VAL A 223 -28.52 40.42 -6.38
N CYS A 224 -28.78 39.29 -5.72
CA CYS A 224 -29.45 39.22 -4.42
C CYS A 224 -28.66 38.26 -3.51
N ASN A 225 -27.93 38.78 -2.53
CA ASN A 225 -27.21 37.96 -1.55
C ASN A 225 -28.06 37.71 -0.32
N SER A 226 -27.98 36.50 0.26
CA SER A 226 -28.77 36.07 1.42
C SER A 226 -27.87 35.75 2.64
N PHE A 227 -28.47 35.28 3.73
CA PHE A 227 -27.78 34.84 4.95
C PHE A 227 -26.68 33.80 4.68
N GLU A 228 -26.90 32.93 3.71
CA GLU A 228 -25.96 31.91 3.25
C GLU A 228 -24.70 32.56 2.64
N GLN A 229 -24.87 33.53 1.73
CA GLN A 229 -23.75 34.32 1.19
C GLN A 229 -23.04 35.13 2.30
N LEU A 230 -23.77 35.67 3.28
CA LEU A 230 -23.14 36.36 4.42
C LEU A 230 -22.23 35.41 5.20
N CYS A 231 -22.68 34.18 5.47
CA CYS A 231 -21.88 33.15 6.13
C CYS A 231 -20.67 32.71 5.27
N ILE A 232 -20.85 32.51 3.96
CA ILE A 232 -19.76 32.19 3.01
C ILE A 232 -18.70 33.30 2.97
N ASN A 233 -19.12 34.56 2.86
CA ASN A 233 -18.23 35.71 2.79
C ASN A 233 -17.55 35.97 4.13
N TYR A 234 -18.24 35.79 5.26
CA TYR A 234 -17.64 35.78 6.60
C TYR A 234 -16.55 34.70 6.76
N THR A 235 -16.77 33.49 6.24
CA THR A 235 -15.73 32.44 6.22
C THR A 235 -14.53 32.85 5.38
N ASN A 236 -14.75 33.42 4.19
CA ASN A 236 -13.67 33.94 3.35
C ASN A 236 -12.90 35.07 4.04
N GLU A 237 -13.60 36.01 4.70
CA GLU A 237 -13.02 37.10 5.48
C GLU A 237 -12.14 36.58 6.64
N LYS A 238 -12.64 35.60 7.40
CA LYS A 238 -11.95 35.03 8.56
C LYS A 238 -10.73 34.20 8.17
N LEU A 239 -10.81 33.46 7.07
CA LEU A 239 -9.68 32.73 6.50
C LEU A 239 -8.67 33.68 5.81
N HIS A 240 -9.11 34.82 5.27
CA HIS A 240 -8.20 35.87 4.79
C HIS A 240 -7.45 36.54 5.95
N LYS A 241 -8.10 36.79 7.10
CA LYS A 241 -7.41 37.25 8.33
C LYS A 241 -6.38 36.25 8.81
N PHE A 242 -6.73 34.95 8.88
CA PHE A 242 -5.78 33.90 9.23
C PHE A 242 -4.59 33.86 8.26
N PHE A 243 -4.84 33.98 6.95
CA PHE A 243 -3.79 34.05 5.94
C PHE A 243 -2.87 35.26 6.13
N ASN A 244 -3.41 36.47 6.29
CA ASN A 244 -2.62 37.70 6.47
C ASN A 244 -1.80 37.64 7.78
N HIS A 245 -2.37 37.10 8.86
CA HIS A 245 -1.64 36.87 10.10
C HIS A 245 -0.50 35.85 9.95
N TYR A 246 -0.77 34.70 9.34
CA TYR A 246 0.22 33.62 9.19
C TYR A 246 1.36 33.99 8.24
N VAL A 247 1.05 34.60 7.09
CA VAL A 247 2.05 34.86 6.03
C VAL A 247 2.79 36.19 6.25
N PHE A 248 2.21 37.15 6.96
CA PHE A 248 2.81 38.49 7.13
C PHE A 248 3.16 38.82 8.58
N ALA A 249 2.25 38.62 9.54
CA ALA A 249 2.48 39.02 10.93
C ALA A 249 3.45 38.05 11.64
N LEU A 250 3.26 36.74 11.48
CA LEU A 250 4.12 35.72 12.10
C LEU A 250 5.55 35.73 11.50
N GLU A 251 5.68 35.92 10.20
CA GLU A 251 6.99 36.05 9.52
C GLU A 251 7.77 37.27 10.05
N GLN A 252 7.12 38.43 10.18
CA GLN A 252 7.75 39.65 10.72
C GLN A 252 8.00 39.59 12.24
N GLU A 253 7.17 38.85 12.99
CA GLU A 253 7.43 38.51 14.40
C GLU A 253 8.73 37.69 14.54
N ILE A 254 8.90 36.64 13.72
CA ILE A 254 10.12 35.82 13.68
C ILE A 254 11.35 36.68 13.34
N TYR A 255 11.26 37.55 12.33
CA TYR A 255 12.38 38.41 11.92
C TYR A 255 12.80 39.38 13.04
N ARG A 256 11.83 39.96 13.77
CA ARG A 256 12.09 40.84 14.92
C ARG A 256 12.64 40.09 16.13
N GLN A 257 12.14 38.89 16.46
CA GLN A 257 12.66 38.09 17.57
C GLN A 257 14.14 37.71 17.37
N GLU A 258 14.48 37.35 16.13
CA GLU A 258 15.81 36.92 15.70
C GLU A 258 16.77 38.09 15.38
N GLU A 259 16.29 39.34 15.43
CA GLU A 259 17.04 40.60 15.21
C GLU A 259 17.74 40.73 13.84
N ILE A 260 17.13 40.18 12.78
CA ILE A 260 17.63 40.36 11.41
C ILE A 260 17.17 41.70 10.80
N ASN A 261 17.90 42.21 9.82
CA ASN A 261 17.53 43.43 9.09
C ASN A 261 16.46 43.12 8.03
N PHE A 262 15.25 43.67 8.18
CA PHE A 262 14.17 43.52 7.20
C PHE A 262 13.41 44.84 7.01
N ALA A 263 12.80 45.01 5.83
CA ALA A 263 11.86 46.10 5.60
C ALA A 263 10.49 45.71 6.18
N HIS A 264 9.93 46.54 7.06
CA HIS A 264 8.55 46.36 7.53
C HIS A 264 7.59 46.58 6.35
N ILE A 265 6.81 45.55 6.02
CA ILE A 265 5.83 45.61 4.93
C ILE A 265 4.43 45.63 5.54
N GLN A 266 3.74 46.75 5.30
CA GLN A 266 2.33 46.93 5.62
C GLN A 266 1.48 46.03 4.72
N PHE A 267 0.41 45.49 5.29
CA PHE A 267 -0.58 44.65 4.61
C PHE A 267 -1.99 45.06 5.06
N THR A 268 -3.01 44.70 4.29
CA THR A 268 -4.41 45.02 4.61
C THR A 268 -4.89 44.18 5.79
N ASP A 269 -5.11 44.80 6.95
CA ASP A 269 -5.80 44.18 8.07
C ASP A 269 -7.32 44.34 7.94
N ASN A 270 -8.03 43.23 7.75
CA ASN A 270 -9.48 43.17 7.65
C ASN A 270 -10.18 42.97 9.02
N THR A 271 -9.44 43.11 10.14
CA THR A 271 -9.97 42.95 11.50
C THR A 271 -11.25 43.77 11.73
N SER A 272 -11.32 45.04 11.33
CA SER A 272 -12.53 45.86 11.56
C SER A 272 -13.79 45.31 10.87
N CYS A 273 -13.65 44.70 9.68
CA CYS A 273 -14.76 44.01 9.01
C CYS A 273 -15.21 42.77 9.78
N LEU A 274 -14.28 42.00 10.35
CA LEU A 274 -14.61 40.83 11.16
C LEU A 274 -15.21 41.20 12.51
N GLU A 275 -14.75 42.28 13.15
CA GLU A 275 -15.33 42.74 14.41
C GLU A 275 -16.81 43.15 14.24
N LEU A 276 -17.13 43.87 13.16
CA LEU A 276 -18.51 44.18 12.76
C LEU A 276 -19.38 42.92 12.59
N ILE A 277 -18.82 41.82 12.07
CA ILE A 277 -19.58 40.58 11.82
C ILE A 277 -19.72 39.72 13.09
N GLU A 278 -18.62 39.42 13.79
CA GLU A 278 -18.58 38.36 14.81
C GLU A 278 -18.33 38.80 16.26
N LYS A 279 -17.85 40.02 16.54
CA LYS A 279 -17.36 40.40 17.89
C LYS A 279 -18.49 40.91 18.81
N PRO A 280 -18.92 40.17 19.84
CA PRO A 280 -19.93 40.65 20.79
C PRO A 280 -19.40 41.82 21.64
N PRO A 281 -20.27 42.69 22.19
CA PRO A 281 -21.73 42.55 22.25
C PRO A 281 -22.49 43.06 21.02
N ARG A 282 -21.88 43.93 20.20
CA ARG A 282 -22.55 44.63 19.09
C ARG A 282 -21.92 44.21 17.76
N CYS A 283 -22.48 43.18 17.14
CA CYS A 283 -22.09 42.70 15.81
C CYS A 283 -23.29 42.12 15.04
N ILE A 284 -23.16 42.03 13.71
CA ILE A 284 -24.21 41.62 12.76
C ILE A 284 -24.85 40.28 13.18
N LEU A 285 -24.04 39.28 13.52
CA LEU A 285 -24.54 37.96 13.92
C LEU A 285 -25.21 37.97 15.30
N LYS A 286 -24.69 38.76 16.27
CA LYS A 286 -25.27 38.80 17.62
C LYS A 286 -26.65 39.43 17.65
N LEU A 287 -26.84 40.52 16.89
CA LEU A 287 -28.15 41.17 16.74
C LEU A 287 -29.16 40.25 16.02
N LEU A 288 -28.70 39.40 15.08
CA LEU A 288 -29.55 38.41 14.43
C LEU A 288 -29.98 37.34 15.44
N THR A 289 -29.05 36.79 16.23
CA THR A 289 -29.35 35.85 17.32
C THR A 289 -30.35 36.42 18.32
N GLU A 290 -30.29 37.73 18.63
CA GLU A 290 -31.27 38.37 19.52
C GLU A 290 -32.66 38.43 18.90
N GLN A 291 -32.80 38.80 17.63
CA GLN A 291 -34.11 38.77 16.95
C GLN A 291 -34.67 37.35 16.78
N CYS A 292 -33.81 36.34 16.61
CA CYS A 292 -34.25 34.93 16.60
C CYS A 292 -34.94 34.53 17.91
N HIS A 293 -34.46 35.04 19.05
CA HIS A 293 -34.99 34.77 20.39
C HIS A 293 -36.21 35.63 20.77
N MET A 294 -36.48 36.72 20.06
CA MET A 294 -37.63 37.59 20.34
C MET A 294 -38.93 36.96 19.83
N PRO A 295 -40.00 36.83 20.66
CA PRO A 295 -41.28 36.22 20.24
C PRO A 295 -42.02 36.94 19.10
N LYS A 296 -41.60 38.16 18.76
CA LYS A 296 -42.05 38.93 17.57
C LYS A 296 -40.85 39.48 16.76
N GLY A 297 -39.68 38.85 16.87
CA GLY A 297 -38.51 39.23 16.10
C GLY A 297 -38.70 38.95 14.61
N SER A 298 -38.31 39.93 13.78
CA SER A 298 -38.54 39.97 12.33
C SER A 298 -37.38 40.66 11.62
N ASP A 299 -37.24 40.42 10.32
CA ASP A 299 -36.11 40.95 9.53
C ASP A 299 -36.09 42.49 9.47
N VAL A 300 -37.25 43.15 9.46
CA VAL A 300 -37.36 44.62 9.48
C VAL A 300 -36.87 45.19 10.82
N ALA A 301 -37.21 44.53 11.94
CA ALA A 301 -36.70 44.92 13.27
C ALA A 301 -35.19 44.65 13.40
N TYR A 302 -34.70 43.56 12.80
CA TYR A 302 -33.26 43.28 12.69
C TYR A 302 -32.52 44.38 11.92
N LEU A 303 -32.99 44.73 10.73
CA LEU A 303 -32.36 45.74 9.86
C LEU A 303 -32.42 47.15 10.46
N THR A 304 -33.53 47.52 11.11
CA THR A 304 -33.65 48.79 11.84
C THR A 304 -32.58 48.92 12.92
N ASN A 305 -32.30 47.83 13.65
CA ASN A 305 -31.24 47.80 14.67
C ASN A 305 -29.82 47.78 14.07
N LEU A 306 -29.60 47.09 12.93
CA LEU A 306 -28.32 47.16 12.20
C LEU A 306 -28.01 48.60 11.77
N HIS A 307 -28.99 49.29 11.17
CA HIS A 307 -28.80 50.66 10.71
C HIS A 307 -28.59 51.64 11.87
N SER A 308 -29.33 51.52 12.99
CA SER A 308 -29.16 52.44 14.13
C SER A 308 -27.84 52.26 14.89
N GLU A 309 -27.26 51.06 14.88
CA GLU A 309 -26.00 50.74 15.55
C GLU A 309 -24.75 50.99 14.66
N PHE A 310 -24.83 50.73 13.36
CA PHE A 310 -23.64 50.69 12.48
C PHE A 310 -23.56 51.76 11.38
N GLU A 311 -24.48 52.72 11.29
CA GLU A 311 -24.47 53.77 10.25
C GLU A 311 -23.17 54.61 10.15
N VAL A 312 -22.34 54.63 11.20
CA VAL A 312 -21.04 55.34 11.23
C VAL A 312 -19.84 54.38 11.08
N HIS A 313 -20.06 53.06 11.00
CA HIS A 313 -18.97 52.07 10.96
C HIS A 313 -18.36 51.96 9.54
N PRO A 314 -17.02 52.05 9.37
CA PRO A 314 -16.39 52.18 8.05
C PRO A 314 -16.59 50.97 7.12
N HIS A 315 -16.89 49.79 7.66
CA HIS A 315 -17.21 48.59 6.88
C HIS A 315 -18.71 48.33 6.70
N PHE A 316 -19.60 49.16 7.21
CA PHE A 316 -21.06 49.01 7.06
C PHE A 316 -21.59 49.98 6.00
N VAL A 317 -22.42 49.48 5.10
CA VAL A 317 -22.95 50.26 3.97
C VAL A 317 -24.47 50.27 4.05
N LYS A 318 -25.04 51.42 4.43
CA LYS A 318 -26.50 51.62 4.50
C LYS A 318 -27.18 51.68 3.12
N GLY A 319 -26.39 51.97 2.07
CA GLY A 319 -26.86 52.07 0.68
C GLY A 319 -27.50 53.43 0.35
N ASP A 320 -27.39 53.85 -0.91
CA ASP A 320 -27.79 55.22 -1.31
C ASP A 320 -29.31 55.39 -1.53
N ASP A 321 -30.02 54.32 -1.95
CA ASP A 321 -31.48 54.37 -2.14
C ASP A 321 -32.22 54.08 -0.83
N ARG A 322 -32.83 55.13 -0.27
CA ARG A 322 -33.67 55.07 0.93
C ARG A 322 -34.80 54.02 0.86
N ARG A 323 -35.26 53.64 -0.34
CA ARG A 323 -36.29 52.59 -0.49
C ARG A 323 -35.80 51.19 -0.13
N LYS A 324 -34.48 50.98 -0.10
CA LYS A 324 -33.85 49.70 0.24
C LYS A 324 -33.49 49.56 1.72
N TRP A 325 -33.53 50.64 2.51
CA TRP A 325 -33.22 50.64 3.95
C TRP A 325 -34.17 49.81 4.83
N GLU A 326 -35.27 49.29 4.25
CA GLU A 326 -36.20 48.35 4.91
C GLU A 326 -36.03 46.90 4.43
N THR A 327 -35.12 46.64 3.48
CA THR A 327 -34.93 45.32 2.84
C THR A 327 -33.47 44.87 2.68
N GLU A 328 -32.50 45.78 2.67
CA GLU A 328 -31.09 45.48 2.35
C GLU A 328 -30.11 46.23 3.27
N PHE A 329 -28.96 45.58 3.57
CA PHE A 329 -27.77 46.24 4.10
C PHE A 329 -26.52 45.76 3.35
N GLY A 330 -25.45 46.54 3.37
CA GLY A 330 -24.17 46.15 2.77
C GLY A 330 -23.02 46.05 3.77
N VAL A 331 -22.02 45.25 3.42
CA VAL A 331 -20.74 45.13 4.14
C VAL A 331 -19.59 45.29 3.15
N LEU A 332 -18.59 46.10 3.52
CA LEU A 332 -17.36 46.29 2.76
C LEU A 332 -16.33 45.23 3.16
N HIS A 333 -16.37 44.10 2.47
CA HIS A 333 -15.43 42.97 2.63
C HIS A 333 -14.07 43.27 1.98
N TYR A 334 -13.05 42.45 2.28
CA TYR A 334 -11.73 42.55 1.62
C TYR A 334 -11.79 42.48 0.08
N ALA A 335 -12.79 41.78 -0.47
CA ALA A 335 -13.03 41.62 -1.91
C ALA A 335 -14.03 42.64 -2.50
N GLY A 336 -14.52 43.61 -1.71
CA GLY A 336 -15.43 44.68 -2.14
C GLY A 336 -16.74 44.74 -1.35
N ALA A 337 -17.61 45.68 -1.74
CA ALA A 337 -18.92 45.82 -1.13
C ALA A 337 -19.90 44.75 -1.62
N VAL A 338 -20.59 44.09 -0.69
CA VAL A 338 -21.66 43.11 -0.95
C VAL A 338 -22.93 43.58 -0.25
N THR A 339 -24.05 43.58 -0.97
CA THR A 339 -25.37 43.96 -0.45
C THR A 339 -26.22 42.70 -0.22
N TYR A 340 -26.71 42.55 1.00
CA TYR A 340 -27.50 41.42 1.50
C TYR A 340 -28.96 41.84 1.71
N SER A 341 -29.89 41.06 1.17
CA SER A 341 -31.34 41.20 1.38
C SER A 341 -31.74 40.47 2.66
N VAL A 342 -32.30 41.17 3.65
CA VAL A 342 -32.63 40.57 4.96
C VAL A 342 -33.80 39.60 4.94
N HIS A 343 -34.55 39.49 3.84
CA HIS A 343 -35.75 38.66 3.75
C HIS A 343 -35.50 37.19 4.14
N GLY A 344 -36.09 36.76 5.27
CA GLY A 344 -35.99 35.42 5.84
C GLY A 344 -34.73 35.18 6.69
N PHE A 345 -33.93 36.20 7.01
CA PHE A 345 -32.71 36.05 7.82
C PHE A 345 -33.00 35.46 9.21
N VAL A 346 -34.01 35.99 9.90
CA VAL A 346 -34.35 35.57 11.26
C VAL A 346 -34.81 34.11 11.26
N ASP A 347 -35.68 33.71 10.33
CA ASP A 347 -36.21 32.34 10.29
C ASP A 347 -35.21 31.31 9.73
N LYS A 348 -34.32 31.71 8.81
CA LYS A 348 -33.16 30.89 8.41
C LYS A 348 -32.19 30.63 9.57
N ASN A 349 -31.99 31.61 10.45
CA ASN A 349 -31.07 31.48 11.58
C ASN A 349 -31.69 30.78 12.81
N ARG A 350 -33.03 30.72 12.90
CA ARG A 350 -33.76 30.05 14.01
C ARG A 350 -33.62 28.51 14.05
N ASP A 351 -33.29 27.85 12.93
CA ASP A 351 -33.33 26.37 12.72
C ASP A 351 -34.50 25.69 13.45
N VAL A 352 -35.71 25.83 12.88
CA VAL A 352 -36.94 25.34 13.50
C VAL A 352 -36.95 23.80 13.52
N GLN A 353 -36.40 23.24 14.60
CA GLN A 353 -36.42 21.80 14.88
C GLN A 353 -37.87 21.29 14.93
N GLN A 354 -38.20 20.42 13.99
CA GLN A 354 -39.50 19.75 13.89
C GLN A 354 -39.56 18.59 14.89
N ASP A 355 -39.51 18.89 16.19
CA ASP A 355 -39.40 17.88 17.26
C ASP A 355 -40.57 16.85 17.20
N VAL A 356 -41.77 17.26 16.77
CA VAL A 356 -42.93 16.38 16.55
C VAL A 356 -42.73 15.46 15.34
N LEU A 357 -42.10 15.94 14.26
CA LEU A 357 -41.75 15.11 13.11
C LEU A 357 -40.71 14.05 13.50
N PHE A 358 -39.73 14.38 14.35
CA PHE A 358 -38.72 13.41 14.77
C PHE A 358 -39.27 12.33 15.72
N ASP A 359 -40.22 12.66 16.62
CA ASP A 359 -40.95 11.63 17.38
C ASP A 359 -41.77 10.71 16.46
N LEU A 360 -42.44 11.27 15.46
CA LEU A 360 -43.16 10.50 14.43
C LEU A 360 -42.21 9.61 13.60
N MET A 361 -41.06 10.13 13.17
CA MET A 361 -40.02 9.38 12.44
C MET A 361 -39.41 8.24 13.27
N SER A 362 -39.36 8.35 14.61
CA SER A 362 -38.85 7.28 15.49
C SER A 362 -39.69 6.00 15.45
N ARG A 363 -40.91 6.09 14.90
CA ARG A 363 -41.91 5.01 14.80
C ARG A 363 -42.21 4.64 13.35
N ALA A 364 -41.38 5.09 12.41
CA ALA A 364 -41.53 4.82 10.99
C ALA A 364 -41.27 3.33 10.65
N SER A 365 -41.89 2.84 9.58
CA SER A 365 -41.60 1.50 9.04
C SER A 365 -40.36 1.46 8.13
N ASN A 366 -39.89 2.61 7.64
CA ASN A 366 -38.68 2.74 6.83
C ASN A 366 -37.46 2.87 7.77
N ALA A 367 -36.55 1.88 7.75
CA ALA A 367 -35.38 1.83 8.62
C ALA A 367 -34.48 3.08 8.51
N PHE A 368 -34.34 3.64 7.31
CA PHE A 368 -33.57 4.87 7.10
C PHE A 368 -34.23 6.08 7.77
N THR A 369 -35.56 6.22 7.65
CA THR A 369 -36.33 7.27 8.35
C THR A 369 -36.14 7.21 9.86
N VAL A 370 -36.13 6.00 10.44
CA VAL A 370 -35.85 5.81 11.88
C VAL A 370 -34.42 6.21 12.21
N GLU A 371 -33.42 5.82 11.41
CA GLU A 371 -32.01 6.13 11.71
C GLU A 371 -31.70 7.64 11.67
N LEU A 372 -32.39 8.42 10.82
CA LEU A 372 -32.27 9.88 10.78
C LEU A 372 -32.61 10.56 12.13
N THR A 373 -33.39 9.91 13.02
CA THR A 373 -33.68 10.45 14.35
C THR A 373 -32.45 10.53 15.26
N ASN A 374 -31.44 9.67 15.05
CA ASN A 374 -30.17 9.74 15.78
C ASN A 374 -29.44 11.08 15.59
N PHE A 375 -29.82 11.85 14.56
CA PHE A 375 -29.25 13.13 14.15
C PHE A 375 -30.13 14.34 14.50
N GLN A 376 -31.19 14.20 15.33
CA GLN A 376 -32.12 15.28 15.69
C GLN A 376 -31.45 16.58 16.20
N ASP A 377 -30.32 16.49 16.91
CA ASP A 377 -29.56 17.62 17.46
C ASP A 377 -28.23 17.90 16.72
N LEU A 378 -28.30 18.37 15.46
CA LEU A 378 -27.13 18.92 14.74
C LEU A 378 -26.51 20.13 15.46
N LEU A 379 -27.32 21.01 16.04
CA LEU A 379 -26.84 22.25 16.70
C LEU A 379 -26.45 22.05 18.17
N GLY A 380 -27.15 21.17 18.89
CA GLY A 380 -26.79 20.82 20.28
C GLY A 380 -25.58 19.88 20.36
N GLY A 381 -25.39 19.04 19.33
CA GLY A 381 -24.35 18.02 19.25
C GLY A 381 -23.03 18.49 18.65
N GLY A 382 -22.38 19.50 19.26
CA GLY A 382 -21.02 19.90 18.90
C GLY A 382 -20.04 18.72 18.93
N ALA A 383 -19.76 18.16 17.75
CA ALA A 383 -18.92 16.99 17.47
C ALA A 383 -19.17 15.75 18.36
N ARG A 384 -20.22 14.96 18.04
CA ARG A 384 -20.23 13.51 18.39
C ARG A 384 -19.03 12.74 17.78
N VAL A 385 -18.35 13.31 16.78
CA VAL A 385 -17.20 12.75 16.06
C VAL A 385 -15.85 12.93 16.77
N SER A 386 -15.74 13.72 17.86
CA SER A 386 -14.42 14.01 18.49
C SER A 386 -14.39 14.09 20.02
N ARG A 387 -15.44 13.67 20.73
CA ARG A 387 -15.52 13.82 22.20
C ARG A 387 -14.96 12.62 23.00
N ALA A 388 -14.07 11.84 22.41
CA ALA A 388 -13.56 10.57 22.95
C ALA A 388 -12.05 10.53 23.26
N SER A 389 -11.32 11.66 23.17
CA SER A 389 -9.84 11.66 23.27
C SER A 389 -9.20 12.86 23.99
N PHE A 390 -9.86 13.43 25.00
CA PHE A 390 -9.19 14.27 26.02
C PHE A 390 -9.67 13.91 27.42
N GLY A 391 -8.74 13.43 28.25
CA GLY A 391 -9.04 12.88 29.57
C GLY A 391 -9.17 13.93 30.69
N SER A 392 -10.01 13.61 31.67
CA SER A 392 -9.99 14.18 33.02
C SER A 392 -10.12 15.71 33.16
N ALA A 393 -11.27 16.25 32.76
CA ALA A 393 -11.93 17.27 33.57
C ALA A 393 -13.44 17.02 33.58
N ALA A 394 -14.01 16.71 34.75
CA ALA A 394 -15.46 16.59 34.94
C ALA A 394 -16.09 18.00 35.02
N ALA A 395 -16.07 18.71 33.89
CA ALA A 395 -16.91 19.89 33.70
C ALA A 395 -18.37 19.45 33.86
N THR A 396 -18.98 19.81 34.99
CA THR A 396 -20.35 19.44 35.34
C THR A 396 -21.30 19.81 34.22
N LEU A 397 -22.26 18.92 33.91
CA LEU A 397 -23.36 19.28 33.02
C LEU A 397 -24.09 20.46 33.64
N ALA A 398 -23.91 21.64 33.06
CA ALA A 398 -24.75 22.77 33.33
C ALA A 398 -26.18 22.37 32.93
N ARG A 399 -27.07 22.23 33.93
CA ARG A 399 -28.51 22.21 33.68
C ARG A 399 -28.87 23.40 32.78
N PRO A 400 -29.87 23.30 31.89
CA PRO A 400 -30.37 24.42 31.11
C PRO A 400 -30.97 25.49 32.04
N GLY A 401 -30.11 26.35 32.58
CA GLY A 401 -30.42 27.40 33.54
C GLY A 401 -30.72 28.70 32.81
N THR A 402 -32.02 29.02 32.73
CA THR A 402 -32.57 30.38 32.80
C THR A 402 -31.62 31.52 32.36
N GLY A 403 -31.59 31.85 31.06
CA GLY A 403 -30.97 33.09 30.57
C GLY A 403 -30.29 33.01 29.19
N LYS A 404 -29.96 31.81 28.71
CA LYS A 404 -29.45 31.59 27.34
C LYS A 404 -30.39 30.62 26.63
N GLY A 405 -30.92 31.01 25.46
CA GLY A 405 -31.80 30.16 24.66
C GLY A 405 -31.04 29.17 23.77
N LYS A 406 -31.74 28.50 22.85
CA LYS A 406 -31.13 27.52 21.92
C LYS A 406 -30.08 28.21 21.04
N PRO A 407 -28.93 27.57 20.74
CA PRO A 407 -27.95 28.12 19.80
C PRO A 407 -28.56 28.24 18.40
N THR A 408 -28.28 29.34 17.72
CA THR A 408 -28.72 29.58 16.33
C THR A 408 -27.80 28.93 15.30
N VAL A 409 -28.19 28.91 14.03
CA VAL A 409 -27.32 28.47 12.92
C VAL A 409 -26.00 29.26 12.92
N SER A 410 -26.08 30.59 13.03
CA SER A 410 -24.92 31.48 13.06
C SER A 410 -24.01 31.24 14.27
N ASP A 411 -24.58 30.92 15.44
CA ASP A 411 -23.80 30.56 16.62
C ASP A 411 -23.07 29.23 16.42
N ALA A 412 -23.76 28.18 15.96
CA ALA A 412 -23.12 26.90 15.69
C ALA A 412 -22.03 27.01 14.63
N PHE A 413 -22.31 27.71 13.53
CA PHE A 413 -21.36 27.94 12.44
C PHE A 413 -20.14 28.75 12.90
N ARG A 414 -20.32 29.79 13.73
CA ARG A 414 -19.22 30.57 14.31
C ARG A 414 -18.29 29.72 15.18
N HIS A 415 -18.84 28.76 15.95
CA HIS A 415 -18.01 27.80 16.71
C HIS A 415 -17.31 26.78 15.80
N GLN A 416 -17.98 26.24 14.78
CA GLN A 416 -17.37 25.35 13.79
C GLN A 416 -16.19 26.01 13.05
N LEU A 417 -16.38 27.27 12.60
CA LEU A 417 -15.36 28.05 11.91
C LEU A 417 -14.20 28.45 12.83
N GLN A 418 -14.47 28.73 14.11
CA GLN A 418 -13.38 28.93 15.07
C GLN A 418 -12.55 27.65 15.25
N SER A 419 -13.20 26.50 15.45
CA SER A 419 -12.52 25.21 15.55
C SER A 419 -11.70 24.87 14.30
N LEU A 420 -12.15 25.26 13.11
CA LEU A 420 -11.35 25.16 11.87
C LEU A 420 -10.10 26.05 11.92
N VAL A 421 -10.22 27.31 12.36
CA VAL A 421 -9.07 28.22 12.50
C VAL A 421 -8.07 27.69 13.55
N ASP A 422 -8.55 27.15 14.66
CA ASP A 422 -7.71 26.56 15.72
C ASP A 422 -6.92 25.35 15.18
N VAL A 423 -7.56 24.48 14.38
CA VAL A 423 -6.89 23.37 13.67
C VAL A 423 -5.88 23.88 12.65
N LEU A 424 -6.21 24.93 11.88
CA LEU A 424 -5.28 25.51 10.90
C LEU A 424 -4.04 26.11 11.59
N GLN A 425 -4.20 26.81 12.72
CA GLN A 425 -3.09 27.33 13.55
C GLN A 425 -2.17 26.21 14.07
N ALA A 426 -2.70 25.02 14.34
CA ALA A 426 -1.93 23.86 14.78
C ALA A 426 -1.22 23.10 13.64
N THR A 427 -1.34 23.56 12.39
CA THR A 427 -0.76 22.90 11.19
C THR A 427 0.21 23.81 10.44
N ASN A 428 0.92 23.25 9.46
CA ASN A 428 1.68 24.00 8.45
C ASN A 428 0.80 24.19 7.20
N PRO A 429 0.23 25.38 6.95
CA PRO A 429 -0.73 25.59 5.87
C PRO A 429 -0.05 25.75 4.50
N TRP A 430 -0.62 25.09 3.49
CA TRP A 430 -0.21 25.24 2.09
C TRP A 430 -1.37 25.87 1.31
N TYR A 431 -1.12 27.02 0.71
CA TYR A 431 -2.17 27.81 0.06
C TYR A 431 -2.17 27.62 -1.46
N VAL A 432 -3.32 27.24 -2.00
CA VAL A 432 -3.62 27.25 -3.44
C VAL A 432 -4.63 28.38 -3.69
N ARG A 433 -4.34 29.26 -4.65
CA ARG A 433 -5.25 30.35 -5.04
C ARG A 433 -5.80 30.06 -6.43
N CYS A 434 -7.06 29.62 -6.49
CA CYS A 434 -7.79 29.46 -7.75
C CYS A 434 -8.20 30.83 -8.30
N ILE A 435 -7.99 31.06 -9.59
CA ILE A 435 -8.33 32.31 -10.29
C ILE A 435 -9.33 31.99 -11.40
N LYS A 436 -10.43 32.73 -11.45
CA LYS A 436 -11.47 32.61 -12.48
C LYS A 436 -11.07 33.46 -13.70
N PRO A 437 -10.80 32.86 -14.88
CA PRO A 437 -10.26 33.60 -16.02
C PRO A 437 -11.30 34.44 -16.78
N ASN A 438 -12.59 34.10 -16.69
CA ASN A 438 -13.71 34.84 -17.26
C ASN A 438 -15.03 34.47 -16.55
N MET A 439 -16.06 35.33 -16.64
CA MET A 439 -17.37 35.05 -16.06
C MET A 439 -18.20 34.02 -16.87
N GLU A 440 -17.99 33.95 -18.18
CA GLU A 440 -18.78 33.15 -19.15
C GLU A 440 -18.57 31.64 -19.03
N LYS A 441 -17.57 31.18 -18.25
CA LYS A 441 -17.13 29.78 -18.16
C LYS A 441 -16.51 29.24 -19.47
N ALA A 442 -16.07 30.12 -20.36
CA ALA A 442 -15.47 29.77 -21.65
C ALA A 442 -14.02 29.30 -21.49
N ALA A 443 -13.63 28.23 -22.18
CA ALA A 443 -12.23 27.78 -22.23
C ALA A 443 -11.37 28.74 -23.07
N GLY A 444 -10.11 28.95 -22.68
CA GLY A 444 -9.15 29.77 -23.43
C GLY A 444 -9.37 31.29 -23.39
N ARG A 445 -10.51 31.78 -22.87
CA ARG A 445 -10.80 33.21 -22.73
C ARG A 445 -10.28 33.76 -21.39
N TYR A 446 -9.57 34.88 -21.44
CA TYR A 446 -9.02 35.59 -20.28
C TYR A 446 -9.57 37.02 -20.25
N ASP A 447 -9.96 37.50 -19.08
CA ASP A 447 -10.41 38.87 -18.81
C ASP A 447 -9.40 39.55 -17.89
N ASP A 448 -8.59 40.44 -18.45
CA ASP A 448 -7.50 41.11 -17.74
C ASP A 448 -7.98 41.89 -16.52
N ARG A 449 -9.20 42.47 -16.56
CA ARG A 449 -9.74 43.27 -15.46
C ARG A 449 -10.22 42.36 -14.33
N LEU A 450 -11.03 41.35 -14.68
CA LEU A 450 -11.53 40.37 -13.73
C LEU A 450 -10.38 39.64 -13.01
N VAL A 451 -9.31 39.30 -13.72
CA VAL A 451 -8.14 38.63 -13.12
C VAL A 451 -7.28 39.60 -12.33
N LEU A 452 -7.04 40.82 -12.82
CA LEU A 452 -6.29 41.84 -12.07
C LEU A 452 -6.96 42.18 -10.74
N ASP A 453 -8.28 42.31 -10.71
CA ASP A 453 -9.03 42.63 -9.49
C ASP A 453 -9.03 41.46 -8.50
N GLN A 454 -9.12 40.20 -8.97
CA GLN A 454 -8.85 39.01 -8.14
C GLN A 454 -7.44 39.03 -7.54
N LEU A 455 -6.40 39.36 -8.32
CA LEU A 455 -5.02 39.41 -7.83
C LEU A 455 -4.82 40.50 -6.76
N LYS A 456 -5.51 41.64 -6.87
CA LYS A 456 -5.53 42.68 -5.83
C LYS A 456 -6.17 42.16 -4.54
N TYR A 457 -7.44 41.73 -4.57
CA TYR A 457 -8.12 41.40 -3.31
C TYR A 457 -7.61 40.11 -2.65
N LEU A 458 -7.00 39.19 -3.41
CA LEU A 458 -6.33 38.01 -2.83
C LEU A 458 -4.96 38.35 -2.19
N GLY A 459 -4.51 39.61 -2.23
CA GLY A 459 -3.25 40.08 -1.65
C GLY A 459 -2.00 39.58 -2.40
N MET A 460 -2.12 39.25 -3.69
CA MET A 460 -1.06 38.56 -4.43
C MET A 460 0.18 39.43 -4.65
N LEU A 461 0.02 40.75 -4.73
CA LEU A 461 1.14 41.69 -4.88
C LEU A 461 1.97 41.77 -3.61
N GLU A 462 1.30 41.80 -2.46
CA GLU A 462 1.86 41.87 -1.11
C GLU A 462 2.62 40.57 -0.77
N ILE A 463 2.05 39.40 -1.13
CA ILE A 463 2.70 38.09 -1.01
C ILE A 463 3.98 38.03 -1.85
N ILE A 464 3.93 38.49 -3.11
CA ILE A 464 5.09 38.51 -4.00
C ILE A 464 6.16 39.46 -3.46
N LYS A 465 5.78 40.64 -2.95
CA LYS A 465 6.69 41.61 -2.34
C LYS A 465 7.40 41.01 -1.12
N ILE A 466 6.64 40.47 -0.16
CA ILE A 466 7.21 39.88 1.07
C ILE A 466 8.12 38.69 0.76
N ARG A 467 7.76 37.81 -0.19
CA ARG A 467 8.62 36.68 -0.59
C ARG A 467 9.84 37.06 -1.44
N LYS A 468 9.88 38.27 -2.01
CA LYS A 468 11.03 38.81 -2.74
C LYS A 468 11.98 39.62 -1.85
N GLU A 469 11.42 40.42 -0.94
CA GLU A 469 12.18 41.34 -0.09
C GLU A 469 12.63 40.67 1.23
N GLY A 470 11.86 39.72 1.76
CA GLY A 470 12.19 38.92 2.95
C GLY A 470 13.11 37.72 2.70
N PHE A 471 13.07 36.77 3.63
CA PHE A 471 13.91 35.56 3.68
C PHE A 471 13.03 34.31 3.85
N PRO A 472 12.37 33.84 2.77
CA PRO A 472 11.30 32.84 2.83
C PRO A 472 11.75 31.40 3.17
N VAL A 473 13.02 31.20 3.54
CA VAL A 473 13.52 29.97 4.14
C VAL A 473 14.31 30.32 5.39
N HIS A 474 13.81 29.92 6.56
CA HIS A 474 14.51 30.06 7.82
C HIS A 474 14.64 28.70 8.53
N VAL A 475 15.83 28.38 9.05
CA VAL A 475 16.13 27.09 9.69
C VAL A 475 17.03 27.27 10.91
N PRO A 476 16.88 26.48 11.99
CA PRO A 476 17.81 26.51 13.11
C PRO A 476 19.25 26.25 12.66
N LEU A 477 20.21 26.95 13.27
CA LEU A 477 21.62 26.88 12.87
C LEU A 477 22.18 25.43 12.93
N ASN A 478 21.82 24.69 13.98
CA ASN A 478 22.23 23.29 14.15
C ASN A 478 21.63 22.38 13.07
N ASP A 479 20.33 22.52 12.78
CA ASP A 479 19.62 21.75 11.75
C ASP A 479 20.20 22.01 10.36
N PHE A 480 20.54 23.27 10.05
CA PHE A 480 21.23 23.63 8.80
C PHE A 480 22.58 22.93 8.69
N VAL A 481 23.43 23.05 9.72
CA VAL A 481 24.76 22.44 9.72
C VAL A 481 24.66 20.92 9.61
N GLN A 482 23.75 20.27 10.36
CA GLN A 482 23.54 18.82 10.27
C GLN A 482 23.03 18.38 8.88
N ARG A 483 22.09 19.13 8.28
CA ARG A 483 21.51 18.83 6.96
C ARG A 483 22.53 18.97 5.83
N TYR A 484 23.35 20.02 5.86
CA TYR A 484 24.30 20.35 4.81
C TYR A 484 25.74 19.87 5.10
N ALA A 485 25.99 19.20 6.23
CA ALA A 485 27.30 18.60 6.57
C ALA A 485 27.88 17.71 5.47
N CYS A 486 27.05 17.03 4.67
CA CYS A 486 27.52 16.23 3.54
C CYS A 486 28.16 17.03 2.39
N LEU A 487 28.00 18.37 2.36
CA LEU A 487 28.73 19.28 1.47
C LEU A 487 30.12 19.65 2.00
N LEU A 488 30.35 19.53 3.32
CA LEU A 488 31.68 19.73 3.91
C LEU A 488 32.56 18.53 3.58
N SER A 489 33.60 18.74 2.77
CA SER A 489 34.49 17.66 2.36
C SER A 489 35.26 17.09 3.56
N PRO A 490 35.12 15.79 3.90
CA PRO A 490 35.82 15.20 5.05
C PRO A 490 37.35 15.24 4.95
N ARG A 491 37.89 15.42 3.73
CA ARG A 491 39.33 15.59 3.47
C ARG A 491 39.84 17.01 3.74
N ARG A 492 38.96 18.01 3.90
CA ARG A 492 39.33 19.39 4.23
C ARG A 492 39.05 19.72 5.70
N ASN A 493 37.89 19.32 6.22
CA ASN A 493 37.48 19.61 7.60
C ASN A 493 37.16 18.31 8.37
N PRO A 494 38.17 17.60 8.90
CA PRO A 494 37.94 16.37 9.67
C PRO A 494 37.24 16.62 11.02
N LEU A 495 37.33 17.84 11.56
CA LEU A 495 36.73 18.26 12.85
C LEU A 495 35.41 19.03 12.67
N TRP A 496 34.64 18.80 11.60
CA TRP A 496 33.42 19.56 11.32
C TRP A 496 32.34 19.48 12.42
N LEU A 497 32.38 18.43 13.26
CA LEU A 497 31.54 18.27 14.47
C LEU A 497 31.97 19.15 15.66
N GLN A 498 33.12 19.84 15.56
CA GLN A 498 33.66 20.75 16.59
C GLN A 498 33.71 22.21 16.12
N LEU A 499 33.33 22.50 14.88
CA LEU A 499 33.23 23.87 14.37
C LEU A 499 32.08 24.62 15.05
N ASN A 500 32.25 25.92 15.26
CA ASN A 500 31.12 26.75 15.68
C ASN A 500 30.07 26.78 14.56
N PRO A 501 28.75 26.77 14.86
CA PRO A 501 27.73 26.72 13.81
C PRO A 501 27.86 27.84 12.76
N LEU A 502 28.32 29.03 13.17
CA LEU A 502 28.55 30.18 12.29
C LEU A 502 29.72 29.98 11.30
N GLU A 503 30.79 29.32 11.74
CA GLU A 503 31.92 28.93 10.89
C GLU A 503 31.49 27.87 9.88
N ALA A 504 30.74 26.87 10.35
CA ALA A 504 30.20 25.81 9.50
C ALA A 504 29.24 26.37 8.43
N VAL A 505 28.33 27.29 8.79
CA VAL A 505 27.49 28.03 7.82
C VAL A 505 28.35 28.76 6.78
N SER A 506 29.35 29.50 7.22
CA SER A 506 30.24 30.26 6.33
C SER A 506 30.99 29.35 5.34
N LEU A 507 31.45 28.18 5.80
CA LEU A 507 32.12 27.17 4.98
C LEU A 507 31.17 26.42 4.01
N ILE A 508 29.87 26.34 4.33
CA ILE A 508 28.83 25.74 3.48
C ILE A 508 28.38 26.72 2.38
N ILE A 509 28.20 28.01 2.71
CA ILE A 509 27.70 29.04 1.78
C ILE A 509 28.82 29.63 0.90
N GLY A 510 30.03 29.84 1.44
CA GLY A 510 31.14 30.47 0.70
C GLY A 510 31.41 29.88 -0.70
N PRO A 511 31.37 28.55 -0.92
CA PRO A 511 31.50 27.92 -2.24
C PRO A 511 30.35 28.15 -3.25
N LEU A 512 29.49 29.15 -3.03
CA LEU A 512 28.40 29.57 -3.91
C LEU A 512 28.58 31.00 -4.49
N ASP A 513 29.48 31.79 -3.92
CA ASP A 513 29.77 33.18 -4.35
C ASP A 513 28.54 34.13 -4.40
N VAL A 514 27.61 33.96 -3.44
CA VAL A 514 26.38 34.77 -3.34
C VAL A 514 26.57 35.94 -2.35
N PRO A 515 26.14 37.18 -2.68
CA PRO A 515 26.25 38.32 -1.78
C PRO A 515 25.58 38.11 -0.41
N SER A 516 26.18 38.70 0.63
CA SER A 516 25.68 38.70 2.02
C SER A 516 24.37 39.51 2.24
N SER A 517 23.73 39.99 1.16
CA SER A 517 22.35 40.50 1.18
C SER A 517 21.30 39.39 1.08
N GLU A 518 21.67 38.23 0.53
CA GLU A 518 20.73 37.15 0.19
C GLU A 518 20.58 36.10 1.31
N TRP A 519 21.37 36.25 2.38
CA TRP A 519 21.28 35.46 3.60
C TRP A 519 21.64 36.32 4.82
N GLN A 520 21.04 36.01 5.98
CA GLN A 520 21.34 36.64 7.26
C GLN A 520 21.36 35.61 8.38
N VAL A 521 22.15 35.85 9.42
CA VAL A 521 22.19 35.06 10.64
C VAL A 521 21.40 35.80 11.72
N GLY A 522 20.37 35.17 12.26
CA GLY A 522 19.68 35.62 13.48
C GLY A 522 20.28 34.99 14.73
N LYS A 523 19.66 35.23 15.89
CA LYS A 523 20.10 34.68 17.19
C LYS A 523 20.18 33.15 17.23
N THR A 524 19.25 32.45 16.59
CA THR A 524 19.14 30.98 16.61
C THR A 524 18.95 30.35 15.23
N LYS A 525 18.49 31.14 14.25
CA LYS A 525 18.18 30.68 12.89
C LYS A 525 19.06 31.33 11.83
N LEU A 526 19.30 30.58 10.76
CA LEU A 526 19.81 31.08 9.50
C LEU A 526 18.64 31.41 8.56
N PHE A 527 18.67 32.61 7.98
CA PHE A 527 17.68 33.13 7.05
C PHE A 527 18.27 33.18 5.64
N LEU A 528 17.55 32.60 4.68
CA LEU A 528 18.01 32.37 3.31
C LEU A 528 16.94 32.79 2.30
N ARG A 529 17.39 33.40 1.19
CA ARG A 529 16.60 33.49 -0.04
C ARG A 529 16.82 32.28 -0.94
N ARG A 530 15.91 32.11 -1.90
CA ARG A 530 15.90 30.99 -2.86
C ARG A 530 17.21 30.83 -3.64
N CYS A 531 17.83 31.94 -4.04
CA CYS A 531 19.13 31.99 -4.71
C CYS A 531 20.28 31.35 -3.91
N VAL A 532 20.20 31.27 -2.58
CA VAL A 532 21.16 30.52 -1.74
C VAL A 532 20.66 29.10 -1.47
N HIS A 533 19.36 28.94 -1.17
CA HIS A 533 18.80 27.66 -0.74
C HIS A 533 18.68 26.62 -1.86
N GLU A 534 18.26 27.02 -3.08
CA GLU A 534 18.02 26.08 -4.18
C GLU A 534 19.33 25.43 -4.68
N PRO A 535 20.44 26.16 -4.91
CA PRO A 535 21.75 25.55 -5.20
C PRO A 535 22.29 24.66 -4.09
N LEU A 536 22.01 24.98 -2.80
CA LEU A 536 22.40 24.13 -1.68
C LEU A 536 21.66 22.79 -1.70
N GLU A 537 20.33 22.79 -1.88
CA GLU A 537 19.56 21.55 -1.98
C GLU A 537 19.89 20.74 -3.24
N GLU A 538 20.17 21.38 -4.37
CA GLU A 538 20.60 20.66 -5.58
C GLU A 538 21.94 19.95 -5.35
N ARG A 539 22.96 20.68 -4.88
CA ARG A 539 24.29 20.14 -4.59
C ARG A 539 24.23 19.05 -3.52
N ARG A 540 23.38 19.21 -2.51
CA ARG A 540 23.12 18.19 -1.46
C ARG A 540 22.48 16.94 -2.06
N SER A 541 21.48 17.11 -2.93
CA SER A 541 20.78 16.01 -3.61
C SER A 541 21.72 15.22 -4.53
N GLN A 542 22.57 15.90 -5.31
CA GLN A 542 23.59 15.26 -6.14
C GLN A 542 24.56 14.40 -5.29
N VAL A 543 25.07 14.93 -4.17
CA VAL A 543 25.97 14.19 -3.26
C VAL A 543 25.27 12.98 -2.62
N VAL A 544 24.05 13.17 -2.09
CA VAL A 544 23.27 12.08 -1.48
C VAL A 544 22.95 10.98 -2.50
N GLN A 545 22.55 11.35 -3.73
CA GLN A 545 22.29 10.40 -4.80
C GLN A 545 23.55 9.61 -5.18
N HIS A 546 24.71 10.27 -5.29
CA HIS A 546 25.98 9.60 -5.58
C HIS A 546 26.34 8.57 -4.49
N GLN A 547 26.28 8.96 -3.21
CA GLN A 547 26.59 8.04 -2.11
C GLN A 547 25.57 6.90 -2.01
N ALA A 548 24.28 7.17 -2.26
CA ALA A 548 23.25 6.14 -2.34
C ALA A 548 23.55 5.12 -3.46
N LEU A 549 24.03 5.56 -4.63
CA LEU A 549 24.44 4.66 -5.71
C LEU A 549 25.66 3.80 -5.33
N VAL A 550 26.65 4.35 -4.61
CA VAL A 550 27.81 3.59 -4.09
C VAL A 550 27.36 2.51 -3.10
N ILE A 551 26.48 2.84 -2.16
CA ILE A 551 25.90 1.91 -1.18
C ILE A 551 25.07 0.84 -1.89
N GLN A 552 24.16 1.22 -2.79
CA GLN A 552 23.33 0.30 -3.55
C GLN A 552 24.16 -0.66 -4.43
N ARG A 553 25.20 -0.18 -5.11
CA ARG A 553 26.12 -1.01 -5.91
C ARG A 553 26.82 -2.05 -5.03
N SER A 554 27.30 -1.63 -3.87
CA SER A 554 28.01 -2.49 -2.91
C SER A 554 27.08 -3.54 -2.31
N TRP A 555 25.86 -3.15 -1.92
CA TRP A 555 24.83 -4.05 -1.40
C TRP A 555 24.34 -5.06 -2.46
N LYS A 556 24.06 -4.61 -3.69
CA LYS A 556 23.69 -5.49 -4.82
C LYS A 556 24.78 -6.52 -5.09
N ARG A 557 26.06 -6.11 -5.11
CA ARG A 557 27.21 -7.04 -5.23
C ARG A 557 27.27 -8.04 -4.08
N TYR A 558 27.13 -7.58 -2.83
CA TYR A 558 27.16 -8.46 -1.65
C TYR A 558 26.02 -9.49 -1.66
N LYS A 559 24.77 -9.06 -1.94
CA LYS A 559 23.62 -9.97 -2.05
C LYS A 559 23.86 -11.02 -3.13
N ALA A 560 24.25 -10.62 -4.34
CA ALA A 560 24.50 -11.54 -5.46
C ALA A 560 25.65 -12.51 -5.16
N ALA A 561 26.75 -12.06 -4.54
CA ALA A 561 27.86 -12.91 -4.16
C ALA A 561 27.46 -13.94 -3.09
N LYS A 562 26.67 -13.53 -2.08
CA LYS A 562 26.15 -14.41 -1.02
C LYS A 562 25.16 -15.44 -1.57
N GLU A 563 24.29 -15.02 -2.49
CA GLU A 563 23.36 -15.89 -3.23
C GLU A 563 24.11 -16.94 -4.06
N TYR A 564 25.08 -16.51 -4.87
CA TYR A 564 25.92 -17.40 -5.68
C TYR A 564 26.71 -18.39 -4.81
N ALA A 565 27.31 -17.94 -3.70
CA ALA A 565 28.02 -18.80 -2.77
C ALA A 565 27.10 -19.88 -2.16
N ARG A 566 25.87 -19.50 -1.75
CA ARG A 566 24.85 -20.43 -1.26
C ARG A 566 24.48 -21.48 -2.31
N VAL A 567 24.17 -21.06 -3.54
CA VAL A 567 23.79 -21.96 -4.64
C VAL A 567 24.94 -22.89 -5.02
N ARG A 568 26.17 -22.36 -5.15
CA ARG A 568 27.38 -23.14 -5.45
C ARG A 568 27.64 -24.20 -4.36
N GLN A 569 27.52 -23.85 -3.08
CA GLN A 569 27.74 -24.80 -1.99
C GLN A 569 26.67 -25.89 -1.96
N ALA A 570 25.40 -25.55 -2.18
CA ALA A 570 24.33 -26.55 -2.29
C ALA A 570 24.57 -27.51 -3.48
N ALA A 571 24.92 -26.97 -4.65
CA ALA A 571 25.23 -27.77 -5.84
C ALA A 571 26.42 -28.71 -5.62
N LEU A 572 27.50 -28.25 -4.98
CA LEU A 572 28.67 -29.10 -4.68
C LEU A 572 28.32 -30.21 -3.68
N THR A 573 27.56 -29.92 -2.62
CA THR A 573 27.09 -30.96 -1.68
C THR A 573 26.25 -32.03 -2.37
N ILE A 574 25.33 -31.64 -3.26
CA ILE A 574 24.50 -32.58 -4.04
C ILE A 574 25.38 -33.40 -5.00
N GLN A 575 26.31 -32.77 -5.72
CA GLN A 575 27.23 -33.45 -6.62
C GLN A 575 28.14 -34.45 -5.90
N HIS A 576 28.65 -34.10 -4.71
CA HIS A 576 29.46 -35.00 -3.88
C HIS A 576 28.63 -36.18 -3.36
N GLY A 577 27.40 -35.93 -2.89
CA GLY A 577 26.46 -36.98 -2.48
C GLY A 577 26.15 -37.97 -3.62
N TYR A 578 25.81 -37.47 -4.80
CA TYR A 578 25.53 -38.30 -5.98
C TYR A 578 26.76 -39.10 -6.44
N ARG A 579 27.94 -38.46 -6.53
CA ARG A 579 29.20 -39.15 -6.90
C ARG A 579 29.54 -40.26 -5.92
N GLY A 580 29.41 -40.01 -4.62
CA GLY A 580 29.62 -41.01 -3.56
C GLY A 580 28.62 -42.16 -3.62
N TRP A 581 27.33 -41.86 -3.84
CA TRP A 581 26.27 -42.86 -4.00
C TRP A 581 26.51 -43.75 -5.24
N LYS A 582 26.82 -43.16 -6.39
CA LYS A 582 27.13 -43.89 -7.63
C LYS A 582 28.32 -44.85 -7.44
N GLN A 583 29.41 -44.38 -6.83
CA GLN A 583 30.57 -45.23 -6.58
C GLN A 583 30.30 -46.34 -5.55
N ARG A 584 29.48 -46.08 -4.51
CA ARG A 584 29.04 -47.13 -3.58
C ARG A 584 28.24 -48.23 -4.27
N ILE A 585 27.38 -47.90 -5.23
CA ILE A 585 26.63 -48.91 -6.02
C ILE A 585 27.58 -49.73 -6.90
N ILE A 586 28.53 -49.09 -7.59
CA ILE A 586 29.54 -49.78 -8.41
C ILE A 586 30.38 -50.74 -7.55
N PHE A 587 30.90 -50.26 -6.41
CA PHE A 587 31.65 -51.10 -5.47
C PHE A 587 30.82 -52.25 -4.90
N LEU A 588 29.53 -52.04 -4.59
CA LEU A 588 28.66 -53.12 -4.11
C LEU A 588 28.39 -54.18 -5.19
N ARG A 589 28.28 -53.80 -6.47
CA ARG A 589 28.21 -54.75 -7.59
C ARG A 589 29.52 -55.53 -7.73
N GLN A 590 30.67 -54.85 -7.75
CA GLN A 590 31.99 -55.48 -7.82
C GLN A 590 32.25 -56.43 -6.63
N ARG A 591 31.88 -56.03 -5.40
CA ARG A 591 32.04 -56.87 -4.20
C ARG A 591 31.15 -58.11 -4.24
N ARG A 592 29.93 -58.02 -4.79
CA ARG A 592 29.07 -59.20 -5.02
C ARG A 592 29.71 -60.16 -6.03
N ALA A 593 30.16 -59.66 -7.18
CA ALA A 593 30.85 -60.46 -8.18
C ALA A 593 32.12 -61.13 -7.63
N ALA A 594 32.95 -60.39 -6.87
CA ALA A 594 34.15 -60.92 -6.23
C ALA A 594 33.84 -62.04 -5.21
N VAL A 595 32.76 -61.91 -4.41
CA VAL A 595 32.33 -62.96 -3.48
C VAL A 595 31.85 -64.22 -4.21
N VAL A 596 31.17 -64.07 -5.35
CA VAL A 596 30.76 -65.20 -6.21
C VAL A 596 31.98 -65.88 -6.85
N ILE A 597 32.90 -65.12 -7.45
CA ILE A 597 34.14 -65.69 -8.01
C ILE A 597 34.95 -66.42 -6.92
N GLN A 598 35.04 -65.85 -5.71
CA GLN A 598 35.70 -66.50 -4.57
C GLN A 598 34.99 -67.78 -4.09
N SER A 599 33.66 -67.87 -4.14
CA SER A 599 32.96 -69.12 -3.77
C SER A 599 33.17 -70.21 -4.82
N HIS A 600 33.14 -69.87 -6.12
CA HIS A 600 33.47 -70.81 -7.19
C HIS A 600 34.92 -71.29 -7.11
N LEU A 601 35.90 -70.40 -6.91
CA LEU A 601 37.32 -70.77 -6.77
C LEU A 601 37.58 -71.64 -5.52
N ARG A 602 36.99 -71.28 -4.35
CA ARG A 602 37.04 -72.15 -3.16
C ARG A 602 36.42 -73.52 -3.44
N GLY A 603 35.35 -73.58 -4.23
CA GLY A 603 34.75 -74.82 -4.70
C GLY A 603 35.64 -75.64 -5.64
N VAL A 604 36.44 -75.00 -6.49
CA VAL A 604 37.45 -75.69 -7.34
C VAL A 604 38.57 -76.25 -6.46
N PHE A 605 39.22 -75.43 -5.64
CA PHE A 605 40.29 -75.89 -4.75
C PHE A 605 39.82 -77.01 -3.80
N ALA A 606 38.59 -76.95 -3.27
CA ALA A 606 38.03 -78.02 -2.46
C ALA A 606 37.86 -79.34 -3.25
N ARG A 607 37.49 -79.28 -4.53
CA ARG A 607 37.41 -80.45 -5.42
C ARG A 607 38.79 -80.99 -5.80
N GLU A 608 39.76 -80.11 -6.08
CA GLU A 608 41.15 -80.49 -6.38
C GLU A 608 41.83 -81.15 -5.18
N VAL A 609 41.73 -80.57 -3.98
CA VAL A 609 42.24 -81.17 -2.74
C VAL A 609 41.55 -82.52 -2.48
N ALA A 610 40.23 -82.62 -2.69
CA ALA A 610 39.51 -83.88 -2.61
C ALA A 610 39.87 -84.88 -3.74
N SER A 611 40.57 -84.46 -4.80
CA SER A 611 41.10 -85.32 -5.86
C SER A 611 42.54 -85.75 -5.55
N ALA A 612 43.40 -84.82 -5.12
CA ALA A 612 44.76 -85.10 -4.68
C ALA A 612 44.79 -86.06 -3.46
N LEU A 613 43.86 -85.91 -2.51
CA LEU A 613 43.69 -86.85 -1.40
C LEU A 613 43.17 -88.24 -1.82
N ARG A 614 42.57 -88.37 -3.01
CA ARG A 614 42.22 -89.67 -3.60
C ARG A 614 43.43 -90.27 -4.33
N GLU A 615 44.18 -89.47 -5.08
CA GLU A 615 45.32 -89.97 -5.85
C GLU A 615 46.56 -90.24 -4.98
N MET A 616 46.81 -89.48 -3.91
CA MET A 616 47.83 -89.83 -2.90
C MET A 616 47.60 -91.25 -2.34
N ARG A 617 46.36 -91.55 -1.94
CA ARG A 617 45.97 -92.88 -1.43
C ARG A 617 46.12 -94.00 -2.45
N ARG A 618 46.26 -93.67 -3.74
CA ARG A 618 46.53 -94.62 -4.83
C ARG A 618 48.03 -94.78 -5.05
N VAL A 619 48.79 -93.68 -5.14
CA VAL A 619 50.25 -93.70 -5.32
C VAL A 619 50.95 -94.35 -4.13
N GLU A 620 50.46 -94.13 -2.91
CA GLU A 620 50.94 -94.79 -1.68
C GLU A 620 50.83 -96.33 -1.77
N GLN A 621 49.78 -96.84 -2.42
CA GLN A 621 49.58 -98.28 -2.68
C GLN A 621 50.46 -98.83 -3.82
N GLU A 622 51.02 -97.98 -4.67
CA GLU A 622 51.93 -98.37 -5.76
C GLU A 622 53.41 -98.25 -5.35
N MET A 623 53.79 -97.24 -4.55
CA MET A 623 55.13 -97.13 -3.95
C MET A 623 55.50 -98.38 -3.15
N LEU A 624 54.59 -98.85 -2.28
CA LEU A 624 54.75 -100.07 -1.46
C LEU A 624 54.91 -101.37 -2.27
N LYS A 625 54.66 -101.35 -3.58
CA LYS A 625 54.99 -102.46 -4.50
C LYS A 625 56.35 -102.31 -5.16
N ARG A 626 56.87 -101.09 -5.29
CA ARG A 626 58.09 -100.79 -6.06
C ARG A 626 59.36 -100.92 -5.23
N GLU A 627 59.35 -100.50 -3.97
CA GLU A 627 60.52 -100.63 -3.07
C GLU A 627 60.97 -102.09 -2.95
N ARG A 628 60.00 -103.02 -2.85
CA ARG A 628 60.23 -104.48 -2.79
C ARG A 628 60.99 -105.05 -4.01
N LEU A 629 60.97 -104.37 -5.15
CA LEU A 629 61.63 -104.80 -6.39
C LEU A 629 63.04 -104.19 -6.56
N GLU A 630 63.38 -103.14 -5.81
CA GLU A 630 64.74 -102.58 -5.83
C GLU A 630 65.69 -103.23 -4.82
N GLU A 631 65.17 -103.68 -3.67
CA GLU A 631 65.96 -104.40 -2.67
C GLU A 631 66.55 -105.70 -3.23
N GLU A 632 65.79 -106.43 -4.06
CA GLU A 632 66.25 -107.64 -4.75
C GLU A 632 67.43 -107.38 -5.69
N ARG A 633 67.49 -106.21 -6.36
CA ARG A 633 68.52 -105.94 -7.38
C ARG A 633 69.87 -105.55 -6.77
N ARG A 634 69.88 -104.76 -5.69
CA ARG A 634 71.13 -104.32 -5.04
C ARG A 634 71.90 -105.44 -4.35
N ALA A 635 71.22 -106.54 -4.01
CA ALA A 635 71.87 -107.73 -3.45
C ALA A 635 72.80 -108.43 -4.47
N LEU A 636 72.44 -108.42 -5.76
CA LEU A 636 73.22 -109.03 -6.84
C LEU A 636 74.47 -108.20 -7.20
N GLU A 637 74.30 -106.89 -7.35
CA GLU A 637 75.39 -105.95 -7.72
C GLU A 637 76.54 -105.91 -6.69
N ALA A 638 76.30 -106.37 -5.45
CA ALA A 638 77.27 -106.30 -4.35
C ALA A 638 78.25 -107.49 -4.25
N ASP A 639 77.92 -108.66 -4.80
CA ASP A 639 78.78 -109.85 -4.71
C ASP A 639 79.83 -109.91 -5.85
N GLU A 640 79.50 -109.45 -7.06
CA GLU A 640 80.44 -109.37 -8.19
C GLU A 640 81.66 -108.49 -7.86
N ALA A 641 81.45 -107.39 -7.12
CA ALA A 641 82.50 -106.43 -6.78
C ALA A 641 83.61 -107.02 -5.89
N ARG A 642 83.34 -108.06 -5.10
CA ARG A 642 84.33 -108.67 -4.19
C ARG A 642 85.37 -109.51 -4.93
N GLN A 643 84.94 -110.30 -5.90
CA GLN A 643 85.81 -111.26 -6.60
C GLN A 643 86.92 -110.58 -7.40
N LEU A 644 86.66 -109.38 -7.93
CA LEU A 644 87.66 -108.57 -8.63
C LEU A 644 88.78 -108.08 -7.70
N GLN A 645 88.47 -107.74 -6.45
CA GLN A 645 89.43 -107.10 -5.54
C GLN A 645 90.49 -108.08 -5.02
N GLU A 646 90.12 -109.32 -4.70
CA GLU A 646 91.07 -110.35 -4.25
C GLU A 646 92.14 -110.68 -5.31
N SER A 647 91.79 -110.57 -6.61
CA SER A 647 92.70 -110.87 -7.72
C SER A 647 93.85 -109.86 -7.92
N LEU A 648 93.70 -108.64 -7.39
CA LEU A 648 94.67 -107.56 -7.56
C LEU A 648 95.82 -107.62 -6.54
N GLU A 649 95.50 -107.95 -5.27
CA GLU A 649 96.47 -107.93 -4.18
C GLU A 649 97.54 -109.04 -4.28
N GLU A 650 97.22 -110.16 -4.94
CA GLU A 650 98.19 -111.26 -5.17
C GLU A 650 99.28 -110.87 -6.18
N SER A 651 98.94 -110.04 -7.18
CA SER A 651 99.88 -109.64 -8.24
C SER A 651 100.95 -108.65 -7.79
N GLU A 652 100.67 -107.78 -6.81
CA GLU A 652 101.65 -106.76 -6.37
C GLU A 652 102.80 -107.35 -5.55
N ARG A 653 102.56 -108.44 -4.81
CA ARG A 653 103.58 -109.04 -3.94
C ARG A 653 104.74 -109.66 -4.71
N LEU A 654 104.45 -110.33 -5.83
CA LEU A 654 105.46 -111.01 -6.64
C LEU A 654 106.48 -110.03 -7.26
N ALA A 655 106.02 -108.86 -7.69
CA ALA A 655 106.86 -107.85 -8.34
C ALA A 655 107.92 -107.20 -7.41
N GLN A 656 107.74 -107.27 -6.09
CA GLN A 656 108.67 -106.64 -5.13
C GLN A 656 109.89 -107.51 -4.80
N GLU A 657 109.79 -108.84 -4.91
CA GLU A 657 110.88 -109.75 -4.53
C GLU A 657 112.00 -109.83 -5.57
N GLU A 658 111.71 -109.67 -6.87
CA GLU A 658 112.71 -109.72 -7.95
C GLU A 658 113.64 -108.49 -7.97
N ILE A 659 113.09 -107.29 -7.71
CA ILE A 659 113.83 -106.01 -7.79
C ILE A 659 114.97 -105.96 -6.76
N ALA A 660 114.79 -106.58 -5.59
CA ALA A 660 115.81 -106.61 -4.54
C ALA A 660 117.04 -107.46 -4.92
N GLN A 661 116.88 -108.52 -5.71
CA GLN A 661 117.94 -109.49 -5.99
C GLN A 661 118.88 -109.02 -7.13
N LEU A 662 118.35 -108.32 -8.13
CA LEU A 662 119.10 -107.88 -9.31
C LEU A 662 120.15 -106.78 -9.01
N SER A 663 120.03 -106.09 -7.87
CA SER A 663 121.00 -105.06 -7.44
C SER A 663 122.38 -105.64 -7.11
N GLN A 664 122.50 -106.95 -6.81
CA GLN A 664 123.72 -107.52 -6.24
C GLN A 664 124.65 -108.21 -7.26
N LEU A 665 124.26 -108.28 -8.54
CA LEU A 665 124.85 -109.23 -9.51
C LEU A 665 125.40 -108.62 -10.81
N THR A 666 125.36 -107.30 -11.00
CA THR A 666 125.73 -106.67 -12.29
C THR A 666 126.94 -105.71 -12.24
N GLU A 667 127.83 -105.85 -11.26
CA GLU A 667 129.22 -105.33 -11.35
C GLU A 667 130.16 -106.33 -12.08
N GLN A 668 129.63 -107.07 -13.07
CA GLN A 668 130.39 -108.10 -13.81
C GLN A 668 129.87 -108.38 -15.24
N LEU A 669 129.80 -107.32 -16.06
CA LEU A 669 129.99 -107.31 -17.53
C LEU A 669 129.06 -108.15 -18.48
N SER A 670 128.24 -107.42 -19.25
CA SER A 670 128.14 -107.41 -20.75
C SER A 670 126.82 -107.82 -21.47
N GLY A 671 126.44 -107.03 -22.50
CA GLY A 671 126.05 -107.56 -23.84
C GLY A 671 124.60 -107.67 -24.37
N LYS A 672 124.07 -106.60 -25.01
CA LYS A 672 123.27 -106.58 -26.29
C LYS A 672 121.81 -107.18 -26.45
N LEU A 673 120.86 -106.30 -26.89
CA LEU A 673 119.74 -106.50 -27.90
C LEU A 673 118.49 -107.39 -27.50
N GLU A 674 117.28 -107.49 -28.11
CA GLU A 674 116.36 -106.81 -29.11
C GLU A 674 114.98 -107.61 -29.15
N ALA A 675 113.81 -107.28 -29.76
CA ALA A 675 113.06 -106.06 -30.20
C ALA A 675 111.62 -106.41 -30.75
N GLY A 676 110.65 -105.45 -30.80
CA GLY A 676 109.32 -105.52 -31.52
C GLY A 676 108.07 -105.97 -30.68
N ALA A 677 106.78 -105.89 -31.08
CA ALA A 677 105.96 -105.24 -32.17
C ALA A 677 104.43 -105.64 -31.97
N GLN A 678 103.33 -105.17 -32.61
CA GLN A 678 102.81 -103.92 -33.25
C GLN A 678 101.30 -104.14 -33.74
N THR A 679 100.55 -103.12 -34.24
CA THR A 679 99.29 -103.14 -35.10
C THR A 679 97.88 -103.33 -34.43
N ASP A 680 96.67 -103.08 -35.01
CA ASP A 680 96.00 -102.11 -35.97
C ASP A 680 94.49 -102.56 -36.18
N SER A 681 93.50 -101.92 -36.89
CA SER A 681 93.01 -100.53 -37.17
C SER A 681 91.62 -100.53 -37.93
N VAL A 682 90.93 -99.37 -38.11
CA VAL A 682 89.79 -98.97 -39.06
C VAL A 682 88.40 -99.69 -39.07
N ASP A 683 87.24 -99.17 -39.59
CA ASP A 683 86.58 -97.81 -39.70
C ASP A 683 85.11 -97.89 -40.31
N LEU A 684 84.35 -96.76 -40.38
CA LEU A 684 83.25 -96.31 -41.31
C LEU A 684 81.70 -96.67 -41.20
N ASP A 685 80.90 -95.58 -41.17
CA ASP A 685 79.64 -95.21 -41.91
C ASP A 685 78.23 -95.87 -41.82
N ASN A 686 77.20 -95.02 -42.05
CA ASN A 686 75.73 -95.23 -42.18
C ASN A 686 74.95 -95.60 -40.88
N LEU A 687 73.69 -95.21 -40.66
CA LEU A 687 72.57 -94.95 -41.59
C LEU A 687 71.60 -93.84 -41.11
N PHE A 688 71.15 -92.96 -42.01
CA PHE A 688 70.14 -91.93 -41.75
C PHE A 688 68.70 -92.48 -41.89
N ALA A 689 67.75 -91.78 -41.25
CA ALA A 689 66.32 -91.72 -41.58
C ALA A 689 65.47 -93.02 -41.50
N PHE A 690 64.64 -93.10 -40.45
CA PHE A 690 63.28 -93.63 -40.57
C PHE A 690 62.29 -92.72 -39.82
N LEU A 691 61.51 -91.95 -40.58
CA LEU A 691 60.27 -91.32 -40.09
C LEU A 691 59.12 -92.33 -40.16
N SER A 692 57.96 -91.97 -39.60
CA SER A 692 56.73 -92.79 -39.42
C SER A 692 56.72 -93.61 -38.09
N ASP A 693 55.60 -93.79 -37.39
CA ASP A 693 54.22 -93.44 -37.79
C ASP A 693 53.18 -93.15 -36.67
N VAL A 694 52.14 -92.41 -37.06
CA VAL A 694 50.71 -92.49 -36.65
C VAL A 694 50.23 -92.31 -35.17
N GLN A 695 49.51 -91.19 -34.94
CA GLN A 695 48.11 -90.98 -34.42
C GLN A 695 47.58 -91.79 -33.17
N VAL A 696 46.60 -91.34 -32.35
CA VAL A 696 45.19 -90.98 -32.65
C VAL A 696 44.51 -90.11 -31.55
N LYS A 697 43.48 -89.36 -32.00
CA LYS A 697 42.43 -88.51 -31.36
C LYS A 697 41.84 -88.93 -29.99
N ASN A 698 41.26 -87.94 -29.28
CA ASN A 698 39.84 -87.87 -28.85
C ASN A 698 39.55 -86.48 -28.17
N SER A 699 38.72 -85.58 -28.72
CA SER A 699 37.24 -85.61 -28.87
C SER A 699 36.40 -85.22 -27.64
N VAL A 700 36.91 -84.35 -26.73
CA VAL A 700 36.15 -83.89 -25.52
C VAL A 700 36.15 -82.36 -25.35
N ILE A 701 37.01 -81.61 -26.05
CA ILE A 701 37.24 -80.18 -25.77
C ILE A 701 36.23 -79.27 -26.50
N ASP A 702 35.75 -79.65 -27.68
CA ASP A 702 34.88 -78.81 -28.51
C ASP A 702 33.45 -78.63 -27.94
N GLU A 703 32.93 -79.60 -27.19
CA GLU A 703 31.59 -79.51 -26.57
C GLU A 703 31.52 -78.45 -25.46
N ILE A 704 32.63 -78.18 -24.78
CA ILE A 704 32.70 -77.19 -23.68
C ILE A 704 32.73 -75.76 -24.23
N GLY A 705 33.27 -75.55 -25.44
CA GLY A 705 33.28 -74.23 -26.09
C GLY A 705 31.88 -73.76 -26.49
N ALA A 706 31.05 -74.67 -27.01
CA ALA A 706 29.71 -74.34 -27.53
C ALA A 706 28.76 -73.80 -26.43
N GLN A 707 28.73 -74.43 -25.26
CA GLN A 707 27.83 -74.04 -24.16
C GLN A 707 28.18 -72.69 -23.52
N MET A 708 29.38 -72.15 -23.77
CA MET A 708 29.83 -70.88 -23.18
C MET A 708 29.52 -69.66 -24.05
N SER A 709 29.02 -69.85 -25.28
CA SER A 709 28.63 -68.75 -26.18
C SER A 709 27.19 -68.28 -25.99
N GLY A 710 26.21 -69.18 -26.05
CA GLY A 710 24.78 -68.82 -25.92
C GLY A 710 24.40 -68.16 -24.59
N LEU A 711 25.12 -68.49 -23.50
CA LEU A 711 24.96 -67.84 -22.19
C LEU A 711 25.46 -66.38 -22.13
N CYS A 712 26.12 -65.89 -23.17
CA CYS A 712 26.41 -64.46 -23.36
C CYS A 712 25.32 -63.78 -24.20
N ASP A 713 24.88 -64.41 -25.29
CA ASP A 713 23.87 -63.86 -26.20
C ASP A 713 22.51 -63.63 -25.50
N ASP A 714 22.09 -64.57 -24.64
CA ASP A 714 20.87 -64.41 -23.81
C ASP A 714 20.96 -63.21 -22.84
N LEU A 715 22.16 -62.90 -22.35
CA LEU A 715 22.37 -61.86 -21.33
C LEU A 715 22.34 -60.44 -21.91
N ASP A 716 22.86 -60.26 -23.13
CA ASP A 716 22.78 -58.96 -23.83
C ASP A 716 21.34 -58.67 -24.32
N LEU A 717 20.54 -59.70 -24.62
CA LEU A 717 19.13 -59.56 -25.00
C LEU A 717 18.24 -59.08 -23.84
N GLU A 718 18.48 -59.56 -22.61
CA GLU A 718 17.86 -58.99 -21.40
C GLU A 718 18.31 -57.54 -21.15
N LEU A 719 19.55 -57.19 -21.52
CA LEU A 719 20.09 -55.85 -21.29
C LEU A 719 19.43 -54.78 -22.20
N GLU A 720 19.20 -55.11 -23.47
CA GLU A 720 18.52 -54.19 -24.41
C GLU A 720 17.05 -53.97 -24.05
N THR A 721 16.33 -55.00 -23.62
CA THR A 721 14.90 -54.88 -23.26
C THR A 721 14.70 -53.95 -22.06
N VAL A 722 15.51 -54.08 -21.01
CA VAL A 722 15.49 -53.18 -19.83
C VAL A 722 15.86 -51.73 -20.21
N LEU A 723 16.75 -51.52 -21.18
CA LEU A 723 17.08 -50.18 -21.69
C LEU A 723 15.94 -49.54 -22.49
N GLN A 724 15.17 -50.31 -23.27
CA GLN A 724 14.02 -49.79 -24.01
C GLN A 724 12.85 -49.40 -23.08
N GLU A 725 12.59 -50.16 -22.01
CA GLU A 725 11.57 -49.79 -21.02
C GLU A 725 11.93 -48.48 -20.29
N ALA A 726 13.20 -48.32 -19.90
CA ALA A 726 13.69 -47.09 -19.26
C ALA A 726 13.52 -45.84 -20.15
N LEU A 727 13.64 -45.99 -21.48
CA LEU A 727 13.42 -44.90 -22.44
C LEU A 727 11.94 -44.58 -22.67
N ARG A 728 11.05 -45.58 -22.64
CA ARG A 728 9.60 -45.37 -22.77
C ARG A 728 8.98 -44.65 -21.57
N GLY A 729 9.61 -44.69 -20.40
CA GLY A 729 9.19 -43.93 -19.21
C GLY A 729 9.41 -42.40 -19.29
N ALA A 730 10.09 -41.89 -20.31
CA ALA A 730 10.55 -40.49 -20.38
C ALA A 730 9.71 -39.60 -21.34
N ALA A 731 8.38 -39.67 -21.27
CA ALA A 731 7.49 -38.80 -22.04
C ALA A 731 7.48 -37.35 -21.49
N PRO A 732 7.59 -36.31 -22.33
CA PRO A 732 7.64 -34.92 -21.88
C PRO A 732 6.25 -34.37 -21.51
N ALA A 733 6.14 -33.77 -20.32
CA ALA A 733 4.95 -33.03 -19.90
C ALA A 733 4.80 -31.68 -20.67
N PRO A 734 3.57 -31.19 -20.91
CA PRO A 734 3.32 -30.05 -21.79
C PRO A 734 3.71 -28.68 -21.19
N PRO A 735 4.01 -27.67 -22.03
CA PRO A 735 4.40 -26.34 -21.56
C PRO A 735 3.21 -25.57 -20.97
N LEU A 736 3.27 -25.25 -19.67
CA LEU A 736 2.32 -24.34 -19.04
C LEU A 736 2.55 -22.90 -19.50
N ARG A 737 1.50 -22.32 -20.10
CA ARG A 737 1.50 -20.96 -20.64
C ARG A 737 1.69 -19.91 -19.54
N HIS A 738 2.64 -19.00 -19.72
CA HIS A 738 2.49 -17.64 -19.23
C HIS A 738 2.22 -16.68 -20.39
N ARG A 739 1.05 -16.04 -20.36
CA ARG A 739 0.87 -14.72 -20.98
C ARG A 739 1.79 -13.76 -20.22
N GLY A 740 2.42 -12.76 -20.84
CA GLY A 740 2.17 -12.21 -22.17
C GLY A 740 1.55 -10.81 -22.04
N ALA A 741 2.38 -9.85 -21.60
CA ALA A 741 2.03 -8.43 -21.50
C ALA A 741 3.32 -7.60 -21.54
N ALA A 742 3.81 -7.31 -22.74
CA ALA A 742 4.72 -6.21 -22.99
C ALA A 742 3.98 -5.22 -23.89
N HIS A 743 3.67 -4.05 -23.37
CA HIS A 743 3.27 -2.87 -24.14
C HIS A 743 4.03 -1.68 -23.56
N ALA A 744 4.63 -0.88 -24.43
CA ALA A 744 5.31 0.33 -24.04
C ALA A 744 4.36 1.53 -24.17
N CYS A 745 4.38 2.40 -23.16
CA CYS A 745 4.45 3.85 -23.34
C CYS A 745 5.12 4.47 -22.10
#